data_AF-A0A1H7X117-F1
#
_entry.id   AF-A0A1H7X117-F1
#
_cell.length_a   1.000
_cell.length_b   1.000
_cell.length_c   1.000
_cell.angle_alpha   90.00
_cell.angle_beta   90.00
_cell.angle_gamma   90.00
#
_symmetry.space_group_name_H-M   'P 1'
#
loop_
_entity.id
_entity.type
_entity.pdbx_description
1 polymer ?
#
loop_
_entity_poly.entity_id
_entity_poly.type
_entity_poly.pdbx_seq_one_letter_code
_entity_poly.pdbx_strand_id
1 'polypeptide(L)'
;MYNSATEQKIKDIPTIGDIDIDRLPQDLTRIYAQIVSLRRQVVDGTINFQDEDLVSGLTLLRKLANNLETILLTFPQHEQKESVAFVAGTANNLIHKMGLINEQNEALLEVDSISSYIAATVLFLIGNSQADAAETAISITEIHSENLVQQRLISCIISLATGKLSKIADSNFNEDEVIQEDFQQTALNYLWRELGLGIINIAKRLVGQFNDEQQNHFDRVIELSISAPDIFDQRNIFSGPYRLAKLLKILEEDIFNRAVIDIPPPTGVDPHSWYDFLSKLAKDRPYLWENHKDAVETDFLTPGISAVLTLPTGAGKSTLSELKIASCLYSGRRVIYLVPTHALEDQVNRNLRKLFDEFEPINIKFGGEYTDFEEIESFPILVMTPERCLTFLNINPEFFDSVGLVIFDEFHLIHGTDIKKDRRSIDAMYCLLSVFTLASHADYLLISAMVENGDEIASWVKQITKKECKVFNSTWKPTRQLHGCLVFDEDKILNLNRKIQQQRKNAVTKAPPAKLRRELIIDALCFFSLKNVWETDNNDDYFRSQVLSHSVFLGINNWWQLTSNRNNVAAMLAIHFSNLGLKTLVFVDDPRITNSTSRTIAEALNDRENSYDEYIHRNQDLIESIRIELGDFKHSFFTDCKNVGVHHGLLLPLERTLIENYFKSTNGAIALVATATLAQGINLPAEIVIIAGDDRFDEDGENRQRVNPHELLNAAGRAGRAGLSSQGAVILIPGDIVTIKDSTISDRWWDLKNEVFSKGDQCLKIEDPLEYFLDTMQENNEDLTVDQKNILYRFKPENISHIDTKNLLNKSFYAYKAANNGKSEQFNMQVRRLLDRINELYNLSEEYLWQKEIGIKTGVEPLIIYELGNAIEQRGIENLLSKSITELIDWFFEWISTNEVFIEKIFTKKSTIDQIKKSIGLKSESSVSDVLSKIGILADILKYYVQGIPLNELNDKIPDVSRADNTGYLVKARNFVNRLAPELSFGFGLLSMVLTEKANQEEGKQNIPWDIRVLASCIREGFDYSLKLFYKKNNKLLMRVETHLLYNNEFK
;
A
#
# COMPACT_ATOMS: atom_id res chain seq x y z
N MET A 1 -7.95 -12.31 -16.28
CA MET A 1 -8.45 -11.10 -15.57
C MET A 1 -9.37 -11.40 -14.38
N TYR A 2 -10.34 -12.32 -14.52
CA TYR A 2 -11.30 -12.67 -13.47
C TYR A 2 -10.77 -13.74 -12.50
N ASN A 3 -10.86 -13.51 -11.19
CA ASN A 3 -10.55 -14.54 -10.18
C ASN A 3 -11.58 -15.68 -10.22
N SER A 4 -11.31 -16.78 -9.51
CA SER A 4 -12.18 -17.97 -9.51
C SER A 4 -13.62 -17.67 -9.09
N ALA A 5 -13.82 -16.83 -8.07
CA ALA A 5 -15.16 -16.43 -7.61
C ALA A 5 -15.94 -15.66 -8.70
N THR A 6 -15.31 -14.68 -9.34
CA THR A 6 -15.95 -13.89 -10.41
C THR A 6 -16.11 -14.71 -11.68
N GLU A 7 -15.18 -15.62 -11.98
CA GLU A 7 -15.28 -16.53 -13.11
C GLU A 7 -16.51 -17.43 -12.96
N GLN A 8 -16.73 -18.00 -11.76
CA GLN A 8 -17.93 -18.77 -11.46
C GLN A 8 -19.19 -17.90 -11.60
N LYS A 9 -19.16 -16.68 -11.06
CA LYS A 9 -20.27 -15.73 -11.20
C LYS A 9 -20.64 -15.42 -12.66
N ILE A 10 -19.66 -15.36 -13.57
CA ILE A 10 -19.90 -15.18 -15.00
C ILE A 10 -20.51 -16.45 -15.62
N LYS A 11 -20.06 -17.63 -15.17
CA LYS A 11 -20.56 -18.93 -15.66
C LYS A 11 -21.96 -19.27 -15.15
N ASP A 12 -22.37 -18.68 -14.03
CA ASP A 12 -23.70 -18.88 -13.44
C ASP A 12 -24.81 -18.08 -14.14
N ILE A 13 -24.63 -17.64 -15.39
CA ILE A 13 -25.71 -17.01 -16.15
C ILE A 13 -26.55 -18.08 -16.87
N PRO A 14 -27.83 -17.81 -17.19
CA PRO A 14 -28.60 -18.68 -18.05
C PRO A 14 -28.02 -18.75 -19.47
N THR A 15 -28.26 -19.86 -20.17
CA THR A 15 -27.85 -20.05 -21.57
C THR A 15 -28.56 -19.08 -22.52
N ILE A 16 -27.78 -18.36 -23.35
CA ILE A 16 -28.30 -17.35 -24.30
C ILE A 16 -27.86 -17.70 -25.73
N GLY A 17 -28.72 -18.44 -26.44
CA GLY A 17 -28.42 -18.94 -27.79
C GLY A 17 -27.12 -19.75 -27.80
N ASP A 18 -26.26 -19.53 -28.79
CA ASP A 18 -25.01 -20.30 -28.98
C ASP A 18 -23.79 -19.78 -28.20
N ILE A 19 -23.97 -19.00 -27.13
CA ILE A 19 -22.84 -18.50 -26.33
C ILE A 19 -22.26 -19.64 -25.49
N ASP A 20 -20.96 -19.88 -25.62
CA ASP A 20 -20.21 -20.79 -24.75
C ASP A 20 -19.94 -20.14 -23.40
N ILE A 21 -20.74 -20.51 -22.40
CA ILE A 21 -20.65 -19.98 -21.03
C ILE A 21 -19.29 -20.31 -20.40
N ASP A 22 -18.72 -21.47 -20.69
CA ASP A 22 -17.45 -21.90 -20.09
C ASP A 22 -16.27 -21.04 -20.56
N ARG A 23 -16.37 -20.49 -21.77
CA ARG A 23 -15.38 -19.58 -22.40
C ARG A 23 -15.69 -18.09 -22.24
N LEU A 24 -16.89 -17.74 -21.80
CA LEU A 24 -17.33 -16.35 -21.66
C LEU A 24 -16.37 -15.46 -20.82
N PRO A 25 -15.81 -15.92 -19.68
CA PRO A 25 -14.84 -15.11 -18.92
C PRO A 25 -13.60 -14.72 -19.73
N GLN A 26 -13.09 -15.64 -20.55
CA GLN A 26 -11.95 -15.42 -21.43
C GLN A 26 -12.32 -14.50 -22.58
N ASP A 27 -13.52 -14.66 -23.16
CA ASP A 27 -14.01 -13.80 -24.24
C ASP A 27 -14.18 -12.34 -23.78
N LEU A 28 -14.79 -12.12 -22.61
CA LEU A 28 -14.89 -10.79 -22.00
C LEU A 28 -13.51 -10.20 -21.71
N THR A 29 -12.56 -11.02 -21.26
CA THR A 29 -11.17 -10.56 -21.03
C THR A 29 -10.47 -10.21 -22.34
N ARG A 30 -10.68 -10.98 -23.41
CA ARG A 30 -10.10 -10.73 -24.74
C ARG A 30 -10.60 -9.41 -25.29
N ILE A 31 -11.90 -9.17 -25.17
CA ILE A 31 -12.53 -7.91 -25.56
C ILE A 31 -11.91 -6.74 -24.77
N TYR A 32 -11.73 -6.88 -23.46
CA TYR A 32 -11.07 -5.84 -22.67
C TYR A 32 -9.62 -5.60 -23.09
N ALA A 33 -8.86 -6.67 -23.38
CA ALA A 33 -7.47 -6.56 -23.87
C ALA A 33 -7.38 -5.87 -25.24
N GLN A 34 -8.35 -6.12 -26.13
CA GLN A 34 -8.50 -5.39 -27.40
C GLN A 34 -8.75 -3.91 -27.15
N ILE A 35 -9.67 -3.56 -26.25
CA ILE A 35 -9.94 -2.16 -25.87
C ILE A 35 -8.65 -1.50 -25.38
N VAL A 36 -7.94 -2.11 -24.43
CA VAL A 36 -6.67 -1.57 -23.88
C VAL A 36 -5.62 -1.33 -24.99
N SER A 37 -5.61 -2.17 -26.02
CA SER A 37 -4.64 -2.06 -27.13
C SER A 37 -5.06 -1.06 -28.22
N LEU A 38 -6.35 -0.95 -28.52
CA LEU A 38 -6.87 -0.28 -29.71
C LEU A 38 -7.54 1.08 -29.42
N ARG A 39 -7.76 1.44 -28.15
CA ARG A 39 -8.55 2.62 -27.71
C ARG A 39 -8.17 3.94 -28.42
N ARG A 40 -6.90 4.15 -28.77
CA ARG A 40 -6.45 5.39 -29.43
C ARG A 40 -6.61 5.36 -30.95
N GLN A 41 -6.47 4.20 -31.59
CA GLN A 41 -6.55 4.09 -33.04
C GLN A 41 -7.98 4.39 -33.53
N VAL A 42 -9.00 4.10 -32.70
CA VAL A 42 -10.42 4.48 -32.92
C VAL A 42 -10.58 6.01 -32.92
N VAL A 43 -10.03 6.68 -31.91
CA VAL A 43 -10.18 8.14 -31.70
C VAL A 43 -9.44 8.97 -32.75
N ASP A 44 -8.26 8.52 -33.18
CA ASP A 44 -7.48 9.19 -34.23
C ASP A 44 -7.98 8.85 -35.66
N GLY A 45 -9.08 8.10 -35.79
CA GLY A 45 -9.69 7.73 -37.08
C GLY A 45 -8.82 6.81 -37.96
N THR A 46 -7.84 6.12 -37.37
CA THR A 46 -6.87 5.26 -38.07
C THR A 46 -7.30 3.80 -38.15
N ILE A 47 -8.32 3.39 -37.38
CA ILE A 47 -8.97 2.09 -37.57
C ILE A 47 -9.90 2.19 -38.79
N ASN A 48 -9.55 1.44 -39.84
CA ASN A 48 -10.56 0.98 -40.79
C ASN A 48 -11.59 0.15 -40.01
N PHE A 49 -12.88 0.45 -40.14
CA PHE A 49 -14.05 -0.31 -39.61
C PHE A 49 -14.13 -1.79 -40.10
N GLN A 50 -12.99 -2.45 -40.33
CA GLN A 50 -12.82 -3.79 -40.92
C GLN A 50 -12.18 -4.79 -39.96
N ASP A 51 -11.95 -4.45 -38.68
CA ASP A 51 -11.50 -5.44 -37.69
C ASP A 51 -12.69 -6.34 -37.27
N GLU A 52 -12.79 -7.50 -37.93
CA GLU A 52 -13.88 -8.47 -37.76
C GLU A 52 -14.02 -8.92 -36.28
N ASP A 53 -12.91 -9.01 -35.55
CA ASP A 53 -12.90 -9.47 -34.16
C ASP A 53 -13.60 -8.48 -33.22
N LEU A 54 -13.42 -7.18 -33.46
CA LEU A 54 -14.01 -6.12 -32.64
C LEU A 54 -15.52 -6.02 -32.88
N VAL A 55 -15.96 -6.15 -34.13
CA VAL A 55 -17.39 -6.22 -34.51
C VAL A 55 -18.07 -7.46 -33.92
N SER A 56 -17.39 -8.60 -33.94
CA SER A 56 -17.84 -9.83 -33.29
C SER A 56 -18.00 -9.64 -31.78
N GLY A 57 -17.00 -9.06 -31.12
CA GLY A 57 -17.04 -8.71 -29.70
C GLY A 57 -18.23 -7.80 -29.35
N LEU A 58 -18.47 -6.74 -30.11
CA LEU A 58 -19.65 -5.86 -29.91
C LEU A 58 -20.98 -6.60 -30.04
N THR A 59 -21.09 -7.50 -31.00
CA THR A 59 -22.31 -8.29 -31.23
C THR A 59 -22.58 -9.20 -30.04
N LEU A 60 -21.54 -9.85 -29.51
CA LEU A 60 -21.62 -10.66 -28.30
C LEU A 60 -22.07 -9.82 -27.09
N LEU A 61 -21.44 -8.66 -26.85
CA LEU A 61 -21.78 -7.81 -25.72
C LEU A 61 -23.23 -7.30 -25.80
N ARG A 62 -23.71 -6.86 -26.97
CA ARG A 62 -25.11 -6.41 -27.14
C ARG A 62 -26.10 -7.54 -26.89
N LYS A 63 -25.77 -8.76 -27.35
CA LYS A 63 -26.59 -9.95 -27.10
C LYS A 63 -26.66 -10.26 -25.60
N LEU A 64 -25.55 -10.15 -24.87
CA LEU A 64 -25.52 -10.34 -23.42
C LEU A 64 -26.32 -9.27 -22.68
N ALA A 65 -26.01 -7.98 -22.94
CA ALA A 65 -26.64 -6.84 -22.27
C ALA A 65 -28.18 -6.89 -22.36
N ASN A 66 -28.73 -7.00 -23.58
CA ASN A 66 -30.18 -6.95 -23.80
C ASN A 66 -30.92 -8.17 -23.23
N ASN A 67 -30.40 -9.38 -23.45
CA ASN A 67 -31.09 -10.60 -23.03
C ASN A 67 -31.05 -10.78 -21.51
N LEU A 68 -29.90 -10.59 -20.88
CA LEU A 68 -29.76 -10.74 -19.43
C LEU A 68 -30.56 -9.69 -18.66
N GLU A 69 -30.56 -8.44 -19.13
CA GLU A 69 -31.38 -7.41 -18.52
C GLU A 69 -32.88 -7.71 -18.67
N THR A 70 -33.31 -8.22 -19.83
CA THR A 70 -34.70 -8.65 -20.04
C THR A 70 -35.10 -9.77 -19.07
N ILE A 71 -34.22 -10.75 -18.85
CA ILE A 71 -34.43 -11.82 -17.87
C ILE A 71 -34.60 -11.22 -16.47
N LEU A 72 -33.70 -10.32 -16.06
CA LEU A 72 -33.74 -9.69 -14.75
C LEU A 72 -35.04 -8.89 -14.53
N LEU A 73 -35.48 -8.11 -15.52
CA LEU A 73 -36.70 -7.29 -15.45
C LEU A 73 -38.01 -8.10 -15.49
N THR A 74 -37.94 -9.33 -16.01
CA THR A 74 -39.08 -10.27 -16.11
C THR A 74 -39.15 -11.17 -14.88
N PHE A 75 -38.00 -11.61 -14.37
CA PHE A 75 -37.85 -12.53 -13.25
C PHE A 75 -36.96 -11.89 -12.16
N PRO A 76 -37.48 -10.90 -11.41
CA PRO A 76 -36.68 -10.17 -10.41
C PRO A 76 -36.17 -11.08 -9.27
N GLN A 77 -36.87 -12.18 -8.99
CA GLN A 77 -36.50 -13.18 -7.97
C GLN A 77 -35.69 -14.36 -8.54
N HIS A 78 -35.00 -14.17 -9.67
CA HIS A 78 -34.15 -15.21 -10.27
C HIS A 78 -33.04 -15.63 -9.29
N GLU A 79 -32.80 -16.94 -9.16
CA GLU A 79 -31.81 -17.49 -8.21
C GLU A 79 -30.40 -16.92 -8.46
N GLN A 80 -30.02 -16.78 -9.73
CA GLN A 80 -28.73 -16.22 -10.16
C GLN A 80 -28.80 -14.73 -10.52
N LYS A 81 -29.71 -13.95 -9.90
CA LYS A 81 -29.91 -12.52 -10.22
C LYS A 81 -28.62 -11.70 -10.18
N GLU A 82 -27.74 -11.97 -9.22
CA GLU A 82 -26.47 -11.23 -9.07
C GLU A 82 -25.54 -11.48 -10.26
N SER A 83 -25.47 -12.72 -10.73
CA SER A 83 -24.67 -13.14 -11.89
C SER A 83 -25.20 -12.52 -13.18
N VAL A 84 -26.52 -12.58 -13.38
CA VAL A 84 -27.22 -11.97 -14.53
C VAL A 84 -26.95 -10.47 -14.59
N ALA A 85 -27.16 -9.76 -13.47
CA ALA A 85 -26.95 -8.32 -13.39
C ALA A 85 -25.47 -7.94 -13.58
N PHE A 86 -24.55 -8.72 -13.02
CA PHE A 86 -23.12 -8.49 -13.15
C PHE A 86 -22.63 -8.62 -14.61
N VAL A 87 -23.03 -9.66 -15.33
CA VAL A 87 -22.63 -9.85 -16.74
C VAL A 87 -23.33 -8.82 -17.64
N ALA A 88 -24.60 -8.48 -17.39
CA ALA A 88 -25.29 -7.42 -18.12
C ALA A 88 -24.62 -6.05 -17.92
N GLY A 89 -24.24 -5.72 -16.68
CA GLY A 89 -23.49 -4.50 -16.36
C GLY A 89 -22.12 -4.47 -17.03
N THR A 90 -21.40 -5.60 -16.99
CA THR A 90 -20.09 -5.74 -17.67
C THR A 90 -20.21 -5.54 -19.16
N ALA A 91 -21.23 -6.11 -19.80
CA ALA A 91 -21.47 -5.97 -21.22
C ALA A 91 -21.76 -4.51 -21.61
N ASN A 92 -22.65 -3.83 -20.89
CA ASN A 92 -22.93 -2.41 -21.11
C ASN A 92 -21.67 -1.54 -20.93
N ASN A 93 -20.88 -1.77 -19.88
CA ASN A 93 -19.65 -1.03 -19.62
C ASN A 93 -18.59 -1.24 -20.73
N LEU A 94 -18.40 -2.47 -21.20
CA LEU A 94 -17.43 -2.77 -22.28
C LEU A 94 -17.85 -2.20 -23.64
N ILE A 95 -19.15 -2.23 -23.98
CA ILE A 95 -19.67 -1.59 -25.20
C ILE A 95 -19.29 -0.11 -25.21
N HIS A 96 -19.47 0.56 -24.09
CA HIS A 96 -19.13 1.96 -23.94
C HIS A 96 -17.60 2.19 -24.05
N LYS A 97 -16.78 1.41 -23.33
CA LYS A 97 -15.30 1.57 -23.36
C LYS A 97 -14.68 1.43 -24.76
N MET A 98 -15.37 0.78 -25.71
CA MET A 98 -14.93 0.71 -27.11
C MET A 98 -15.02 2.04 -27.87
N GLY A 99 -15.78 3.02 -27.39
CA GLY A 99 -15.83 4.37 -27.98
C GLY A 99 -16.32 4.44 -29.44
N LEU A 100 -17.06 3.42 -29.90
CA LEU A 100 -17.54 3.34 -31.29
C LEU A 100 -18.87 4.08 -31.54
N ILE A 101 -19.37 4.79 -30.54
CA ILE A 101 -20.56 5.64 -30.63
C ILE A 101 -20.09 7.05 -30.26
N ASN A 102 -20.32 8.03 -31.13
CA ASN A 102 -20.08 9.45 -30.85
C ASN A 102 -21.06 9.94 -29.77
N GLU A 103 -20.80 9.60 -28.51
CA GLU A 103 -21.73 9.81 -27.38
C GLU A 103 -21.53 11.12 -26.61
N GLN A 104 -20.65 12.03 -27.06
CA GLN A 104 -20.50 13.34 -26.39
C GLN A 104 -21.80 14.18 -26.39
N ASN A 105 -22.86 13.74 -27.08
CA ASN A 105 -24.18 14.38 -27.15
C ASN A 105 -25.37 13.47 -26.75
N GLU A 106 -25.16 12.27 -26.18
CA GLU A 106 -26.30 11.42 -25.77
C GLU A 106 -26.90 11.87 -24.43
N ALA A 107 -28.22 12.05 -24.39
CA ALA A 107 -28.93 12.34 -23.16
C ALA A 107 -28.94 11.12 -22.24
N LEU A 108 -28.57 11.31 -20.97
CA LEU A 108 -28.47 10.21 -20.00
C LEU A 108 -29.84 9.59 -19.63
N LEU A 109 -30.88 10.44 -19.63
CA LEU A 109 -32.24 10.10 -19.21
C LEU A 109 -33.23 10.63 -20.25
N GLU A 110 -33.98 9.74 -20.88
CA GLU A 110 -34.98 10.08 -21.90
C GLU A 110 -36.34 9.46 -21.59
N VAL A 111 -37.37 9.87 -22.34
CA VAL A 111 -38.73 9.32 -22.23
C VAL A 111 -38.73 7.80 -22.50
N ASP A 112 -37.99 7.38 -23.53
CA ASP A 112 -38.03 6.00 -24.04
C ASP A 112 -36.82 5.15 -23.64
N SER A 113 -35.76 5.77 -23.09
CA SER A 113 -34.48 5.11 -22.87
C SER A 113 -33.76 5.62 -21.61
N ILE A 114 -32.81 4.81 -21.13
CA ILE A 114 -31.78 5.24 -20.20
C ILE A 114 -30.42 4.89 -20.80
N SER A 115 -29.43 5.73 -20.56
CA SER A 115 -28.06 5.49 -21.01
C SER A 115 -27.50 4.18 -20.43
N SER A 116 -26.62 3.54 -21.22
CA SER A 116 -25.85 2.36 -20.82
C SER A 116 -25.06 2.59 -19.53
N TYR A 117 -24.60 3.81 -19.25
CA TYR A 117 -23.94 4.16 -17.99
C TYR A 117 -24.86 4.02 -16.79
N ILE A 118 -26.05 4.60 -16.85
CA ILE A 118 -27.03 4.52 -15.76
C ILE A 118 -27.46 3.06 -15.56
N ALA A 119 -27.75 2.35 -16.65
CA ALA A 119 -28.11 0.95 -16.60
C ALA A 119 -26.98 0.11 -15.98
N ALA A 120 -25.74 0.24 -16.47
CA ALA A 120 -24.57 -0.48 -15.95
C ALA A 120 -24.30 -0.16 -14.48
N THR A 121 -24.36 1.10 -14.06
CA THR A 121 -24.19 1.49 -12.66
C THR A 121 -25.19 0.79 -11.74
N VAL A 122 -26.48 0.78 -12.09
CA VAL A 122 -27.51 0.12 -11.27
C VAL A 122 -27.39 -1.40 -11.35
N LEU A 123 -27.14 -1.96 -12.54
CA LEU A 123 -26.91 -3.40 -12.73
C LEU A 123 -25.70 -3.90 -11.94
N PHE A 124 -24.62 -3.14 -11.84
CA PHE A 124 -23.48 -3.50 -11.00
C PHE A 124 -23.82 -3.43 -9.51
N LEU A 125 -24.68 -2.51 -9.07
CA LEU A 125 -25.16 -2.51 -7.68
C LEU A 125 -26.01 -3.76 -7.38
N ILE A 126 -26.94 -4.12 -8.28
CA ILE A 126 -27.72 -5.37 -8.17
C ILE A 126 -26.80 -6.60 -8.21
N GLY A 127 -25.81 -6.56 -9.10
CA GLY A 127 -24.79 -7.59 -9.27
C GLY A 127 -23.72 -7.60 -8.19
N ASN A 128 -23.83 -6.77 -7.16
CA ASN A 128 -22.91 -6.70 -6.02
C ASN A 128 -21.45 -6.46 -6.39
N SER A 129 -21.28 -5.54 -7.33
CA SER A 129 -20.01 -5.11 -7.88
C SER A 129 -19.87 -3.60 -7.64
N GLN A 130 -19.86 -3.18 -6.36
CA GLN A 130 -19.87 -1.75 -5.99
C GLN A 130 -18.66 -1.00 -6.57
N ALA A 131 -17.51 -1.66 -6.71
CA ALA A 131 -16.34 -1.07 -7.34
C ALA A 131 -16.58 -0.73 -8.82
N ASP A 132 -17.21 -1.63 -9.58
CA ASP A 132 -17.58 -1.41 -10.98
C ASP A 132 -18.71 -0.37 -11.10
N ALA A 133 -19.68 -0.39 -10.19
CA ALA A 133 -20.75 0.62 -10.12
C ALA A 133 -20.17 2.02 -9.91
N ALA A 134 -19.24 2.17 -8.97
CA ALA A 134 -18.57 3.42 -8.67
C ALA A 134 -17.70 3.93 -9.83
N GLU A 135 -16.93 3.05 -10.49
CA GLU A 135 -16.17 3.41 -11.70
C GLU A 135 -17.10 3.96 -12.78
N THR A 136 -18.14 3.19 -13.11
CA THR A 136 -19.10 3.56 -14.16
C THR A 136 -19.80 4.88 -13.83
N ALA A 137 -20.14 5.08 -12.56
CA ALA A 137 -20.79 6.31 -12.09
C ALA A 137 -19.90 7.56 -12.15
N ILE A 138 -18.59 7.41 -11.90
CA ILE A 138 -17.65 8.54 -11.99
C ILE A 138 -17.54 9.03 -13.45
N SER A 139 -17.55 8.14 -14.42
CA SER A 139 -17.55 8.53 -15.84
C SER A 139 -18.79 9.35 -16.25
N ILE A 140 -19.91 9.26 -15.51
CA ILE A 140 -21.12 10.07 -15.77
C ILE A 140 -20.89 11.56 -15.46
N THR A 141 -20.01 11.92 -14.53
CA THR A 141 -19.80 13.34 -14.12
C THR A 141 -19.29 14.26 -15.23
N GLU A 142 -18.83 13.70 -16.35
CA GLU A 142 -18.37 14.47 -17.52
C GLU A 142 -19.51 14.88 -18.46
N ILE A 143 -20.75 14.41 -18.23
CA ILE A 143 -21.90 14.60 -19.11
C ILE A 143 -22.91 15.56 -18.43
N HIS A 144 -23.16 16.72 -19.05
CA HIS A 144 -24.07 17.74 -18.54
C HIS A 144 -25.51 17.53 -19.07
N SER A 145 -26.50 17.42 -18.18
CA SER A 145 -27.93 17.58 -18.51
C SER A 145 -28.35 19.03 -18.25
N GLU A 146 -29.18 19.63 -19.09
CA GLU A 146 -29.71 20.99 -18.83
C GLU A 146 -30.87 20.99 -17.80
N ASN A 147 -31.48 19.83 -17.53
CA ASN A 147 -32.63 19.71 -16.63
C ASN A 147 -32.19 19.44 -15.18
N LEU A 148 -32.55 20.36 -14.27
CA LEU A 148 -32.17 20.31 -12.85
C LEU A 148 -32.67 19.04 -12.12
N VAL A 149 -33.87 18.56 -12.43
CA VAL A 149 -34.43 17.34 -11.80
C VAL A 149 -33.62 16.12 -12.22
N GLN A 150 -33.27 16.03 -13.51
CA GLN A 150 -32.42 14.95 -14.02
C GLN A 150 -31.01 15.02 -13.43
N GLN A 151 -30.39 16.21 -13.37
CA GLN A 151 -29.08 16.41 -12.72
C GLN A 151 -29.09 15.92 -11.27
N ARG A 152 -30.14 16.23 -10.50
CA ARG A 152 -30.30 15.76 -9.12
C ARG A 152 -30.46 14.24 -9.05
N LEU A 153 -31.28 13.63 -9.91
CA LEU A 153 -31.42 12.17 -9.97
C LEU A 153 -30.08 11.49 -10.30
N ILE A 154 -29.37 12.00 -11.29
CA ILE A 154 -28.03 11.51 -11.67
C ILE A 154 -27.07 11.63 -10.49
N SER A 155 -27.07 12.77 -9.79
CA SER A 155 -26.26 12.97 -8.57
C SER A 155 -26.59 11.96 -7.47
N CYS A 156 -27.87 11.60 -7.31
CA CYS A 156 -28.32 10.57 -6.38
C CYS A 156 -27.79 9.18 -6.78
N ILE A 157 -27.90 8.80 -8.05
CA ILE A 157 -27.38 7.52 -8.57
C ILE A 157 -25.85 7.44 -8.38
N ILE A 158 -25.13 8.51 -8.70
CA ILE A 158 -23.67 8.56 -8.53
C ILE A 158 -23.29 8.47 -7.05
N SER A 159 -24.00 9.17 -6.18
CA SER A 159 -23.73 9.14 -4.73
C SER A 159 -24.06 7.78 -4.12
N LEU A 160 -25.13 7.12 -4.57
CA LEU A 160 -25.46 5.74 -4.20
C LEU A 160 -24.33 4.79 -4.63
N ALA A 161 -23.94 4.82 -5.90
CA ALA A 161 -22.90 3.96 -6.45
C ALA A 161 -21.52 4.16 -5.81
N THR A 162 -21.16 5.42 -5.51
CA THR A 162 -19.87 5.76 -4.88
C THR A 162 -19.88 5.68 -3.36
N GLY A 163 -21.02 5.35 -2.74
CA GLY A 163 -21.18 5.27 -1.29
C GLY A 163 -21.14 6.62 -0.56
N LYS A 164 -21.24 7.75 -1.26
CA LYS A 164 -21.24 9.10 -0.68
C LYS A 164 -22.64 9.52 -0.22
N LEU A 165 -23.27 8.69 0.59
CA LEU A 165 -24.69 8.77 0.92
C LEU A 165 -25.06 10.00 1.74
N SER A 166 -24.17 10.43 2.65
CA SER A 166 -24.39 11.63 3.47
C SER A 166 -24.58 12.92 2.65
N LYS A 167 -24.11 12.96 1.40
CA LYS A 167 -24.31 14.12 0.51
C LYS A 167 -25.75 14.27 0.05
N ILE A 168 -26.49 13.16 -0.03
CA ILE A 168 -27.84 13.11 -0.60
C ILE A 168 -28.91 12.77 0.45
N ALA A 169 -28.53 12.26 1.62
CA ALA A 169 -29.47 11.92 2.68
C ALA A 169 -30.34 13.14 3.09
N ASP A 170 -29.77 14.34 3.15
CA ASP A 170 -30.49 15.58 3.48
C ASP A 170 -31.03 16.33 2.25
N SER A 171 -30.88 15.77 1.04
CA SER A 171 -31.32 16.43 -0.19
C SER A 171 -32.84 16.31 -0.38
N ASN A 172 -33.41 17.24 -1.13
CA ASN A 172 -34.82 17.25 -1.50
C ASN A 172 -35.01 17.76 -2.94
N PHE A 173 -36.19 17.53 -3.52
CA PHE A 173 -36.58 18.05 -4.84
C PHE A 173 -37.59 19.18 -4.65
N ASN A 174 -37.31 20.36 -5.22
CA ASN A 174 -38.19 21.53 -5.17
C ASN A 174 -39.33 21.40 -6.19
N GLU A 175 -40.56 21.77 -5.82
CA GLU A 175 -41.70 21.73 -6.76
C GLU A 175 -41.52 22.67 -7.95
N ASP A 176 -40.93 23.84 -7.73
CA ASP A 176 -40.67 24.84 -8.78
C ASP A 176 -39.70 24.34 -9.87
N GLU A 177 -38.87 23.33 -9.56
CA GLU A 177 -37.94 22.72 -10.52
C GLU A 177 -38.62 21.67 -11.41
N VAL A 178 -39.77 21.13 -10.97
CA VAL A 178 -40.49 20.05 -11.65
C VAL A 178 -41.45 20.60 -12.70
N ILE A 179 -42.12 21.70 -12.38
CA ILE A 179 -43.17 22.31 -13.21
C ILE A 179 -42.52 23.06 -14.37
N GLN A 180 -42.83 22.65 -15.60
CA GLN A 180 -42.43 23.31 -16.84
C GLN A 180 -43.65 23.73 -17.65
N GLU A 181 -43.46 24.59 -18.66
CA GLU A 181 -44.56 25.00 -19.56
C GLU A 181 -45.13 23.81 -20.35
N ASP A 182 -44.31 22.79 -20.62
CA ASP A 182 -44.73 21.54 -21.26
C ASP A 182 -45.23 20.51 -20.22
N PHE A 183 -46.49 20.08 -20.38
CA PHE A 183 -47.11 19.06 -19.54
C PHE A 183 -46.44 17.69 -19.65
N GLN A 184 -45.90 17.31 -20.82
CA GLN A 184 -45.20 16.04 -20.98
C GLN A 184 -43.87 16.05 -20.22
N GLN A 185 -43.11 17.13 -20.32
CA GLN A 185 -41.88 17.31 -19.54
C GLN A 185 -42.16 17.41 -18.04
N THR A 186 -43.24 18.09 -17.65
CA THR A 186 -43.66 18.14 -16.24
C THR A 186 -43.99 16.74 -15.71
N ALA A 187 -44.76 15.94 -16.45
CA ALA A 187 -45.07 14.56 -16.07
C ALA A 187 -43.79 13.71 -15.96
N LEU A 188 -42.87 13.85 -16.92
CA LEU A 188 -41.59 13.16 -16.92
C LEU A 188 -40.72 13.57 -15.71
N ASN A 189 -40.65 14.86 -15.38
CA ASN A 189 -39.94 15.37 -14.20
C ASN A 189 -40.53 14.84 -12.90
N TYR A 190 -41.85 14.67 -12.79
CA TYR A 190 -42.46 14.03 -11.64
C TYR A 190 -42.00 12.58 -11.48
N LEU A 191 -41.91 11.81 -12.57
CA LEU A 191 -41.39 10.43 -12.53
C LEU A 191 -39.91 10.39 -12.10
N TRP A 192 -39.07 11.28 -12.66
CA TRP A 192 -37.66 11.39 -12.26
C TRP A 192 -37.47 11.82 -10.80
N ARG A 193 -38.29 12.74 -10.30
CA ARG A 193 -38.30 13.16 -8.90
C ARG A 193 -38.65 12.00 -7.98
N GLU A 194 -39.70 11.24 -8.26
CA GLU A 194 -40.11 10.11 -7.42
C GLU A 194 -38.98 9.05 -7.36
N LEU A 195 -38.31 8.77 -8.48
CA LEU A 195 -37.12 7.90 -8.49
C LEU A 195 -36.01 8.43 -7.58
N GLY A 196 -35.75 9.74 -7.62
CA GLY A 196 -34.75 10.39 -6.77
C GLY A 196 -35.08 10.31 -5.27
N LEU A 197 -36.35 10.52 -4.91
CA LEU A 197 -36.83 10.38 -3.53
C LEU A 197 -36.68 8.95 -3.01
N GLY A 198 -36.95 7.93 -3.84
CA GLY A 198 -36.69 6.53 -3.50
C GLY A 198 -35.22 6.27 -3.18
N ILE A 199 -34.29 6.79 -3.99
CA ILE A 199 -32.84 6.67 -3.74
C ILE A 199 -32.44 7.40 -2.44
N ILE A 200 -33.00 8.57 -2.16
CA ILE A 200 -32.75 9.31 -0.92
C ILE A 200 -33.22 8.50 0.30
N ASN A 201 -34.38 7.82 0.21
CA ASN A 201 -34.86 6.95 1.29
C ASN A 201 -33.91 5.76 1.54
N ILE A 202 -33.41 5.13 0.48
CA ILE A 202 -32.37 4.10 0.59
C ILE A 202 -31.13 4.68 1.30
N ALA A 203 -30.65 5.85 0.85
CA ALA A 203 -29.46 6.48 1.40
C ALA A 203 -29.61 6.81 2.90
N LYS A 204 -30.75 7.38 3.30
CA LYS A 204 -31.08 7.69 4.71
C LYS A 204 -31.01 6.44 5.59
N ARG A 205 -31.64 5.34 5.16
CA ARG A 205 -31.60 4.07 5.89
C ARG A 205 -30.18 3.52 6.02
N LEU A 206 -29.39 3.54 4.94
CA LEU A 206 -28.02 3.03 4.92
C LEU A 206 -27.04 3.84 5.81
N VAL A 207 -27.35 5.10 6.14
CA VAL A 207 -26.57 5.93 7.08
C VAL A 207 -27.17 6.01 8.49
N GLY A 208 -28.20 5.20 8.78
CA GLY A 208 -28.84 5.15 10.11
C GLY A 208 -29.84 6.26 10.41
N GLN A 209 -30.26 7.06 9.42
CA GLN A 209 -31.32 8.06 9.55
C GLN A 209 -32.67 7.43 9.23
N PHE A 210 -33.34 6.86 10.23
CA PHE A 210 -34.62 6.17 10.02
C PHE A 210 -35.81 7.14 10.05
N ASN A 211 -36.73 7.00 9.09
CA ASN A 211 -38.06 7.61 9.11
C ASN A 211 -39.11 6.50 9.03
N ASP A 212 -40.17 6.57 9.84
CA ASP A 212 -41.24 5.56 9.90
C ASP A 212 -42.17 5.55 8.67
N GLU A 213 -42.16 6.59 7.84
CA GLU A 213 -42.98 6.67 6.62
C GLU A 213 -42.24 6.09 5.40
N GLN A 214 -42.45 4.80 5.12
CA GLN A 214 -42.00 4.18 3.87
C GLN A 214 -43.01 4.43 2.74
N GLN A 215 -42.72 5.40 1.87
CA GLN A 215 -43.44 5.57 0.61
C GLN A 215 -42.80 4.69 -0.48
N ASN A 216 -43.60 3.87 -1.16
CA ASN A 216 -43.15 3.00 -2.26
C ASN A 216 -42.98 3.80 -3.57
N HIS A 217 -41.94 4.63 -3.63
CA HIS A 217 -41.70 5.53 -4.75
C HIS A 217 -41.48 4.79 -6.09
N PHE A 218 -40.72 3.69 -6.09
CA PHE A 218 -40.43 2.95 -7.33
C PHE A 218 -41.68 2.27 -7.89
N ASP A 219 -42.52 1.68 -7.05
CA ASP A 219 -43.81 1.10 -7.47
C ASP A 219 -44.72 2.14 -8.09
N ARG A 220 -44.80 3.33 -7.47
CA ARG A 220 -45.58 4.44 -8.00
C ARG A 220 -45.12 4.85 -9.41
N VAL A 221 -43.81 4.89 -9.66
CA VAL A 221 -43.28 5.20 -11.00
C VAL A 221 -43.60 4.08 -12.00
N ILE A 222 -43.47 2.81 -11.61
CA ILE A 222 -43.84 1.66 -12.44
C ILE A 222 -45.32 1.73 -12.86
N GLU A 223 -46.20 2.04 -11.92
CA GLU A 223 -47.65 2.19 -12.15
C GLU A 223 -47.96 3.38 -13.06
N LEU A 224 -47.38 4.55 -12.78
CA LEU A 224 -47.67 5.79 -13.52
C LEU A 224 -47.02 5.85 -14.91
N SER A 225 -45.96 5.08 -15.15
CA SER A 225 -45.26 5.07 -16.44
C SER A 225 -46.06 4.41 -17.57
N ILE A 226 -47.12 3.65 -17.25
CA ILE A 226 -48.03 3.04 -18.23
C ILE A 226 -49.44 3.51 -17.89
N SER A 227 -49.98 4.42 -18.71
CA SER A 227 -51.33 4.92 -18.54
C SER A 227 -52.13 4.80 -19.83
N ALA A 228 -53.35 4.28 -19.72
CA ALA A 228 -54.32 4.22 -20.81
C ALA A 228 -55.63 4.88 -20.33
N PRO A 229 -55.68 6.23 -20.25
CA PRO A 229 -56.88 6.92 -19.80
C PRO A 229 -58.04 6.69 -20.78
N ASP A 230 -59.14 6.14 -20.27
CA ASP A 230 -60.36 5.81 -21.05
C ASP A 230 -60.94 7.00 -21.85
N ILE A 231 -60.59 8.23 -21.46
CA ILE A 231 -61.10 9.49 -22.01
C ILE A 231 -60.45 9.84 -23.38
N PHE A 232 -59.21 9.41 -23.62
CA PHE A 232 -58.41 9.91 -24.76
C PHE A 232 -58.09 8.85 -25.83
N ASP A 233 -58.46 7.58 -25.62
CA ASP A 233 -58.14 6.44 -26.51
C ASP A 233 -56.65 6.42 -26.93
N GLN A 234 -55.78 6.85 -26.02
CA GLN A 234 -54.34 6.99 -26.19
C GLN A 234 -53.63 6.29 -25.03
N ARG A 235 -52.53 5.62 -25.34
CA ARG A 235 -51.68 4.96 -24.34
C ARG A 235 -50.38 5.74 -24.19
N ASN A 236 -50.17 6.34 -23.03
CA ASN A 236 -48.92 7.01 -22.68
C ASN A 236 -47.98 5.96 -22.07
N ILE A 237 -46.77 5.86 -22.62
CA ILE A 237 -45.73 4.92 -22.18
C ILE A 237 -44.44 5.72 -21.96
N PHE A 238 -43.93 5.69 -20.74
CA PHE A 238 -42.64 6.27 -20.37
C PHE A 238 -41.64 5.13 -20.12
N SER A 239 -41.05 4.59 -21.19
CA SER A 239 -40.23 3.38 -21.13
C SER A 239 -38.93 3.57 -20.34
N GLY A 240 -38.31 4.76 -20.43
CA GLY A 240 -37.10 5.12 -19.69
C GLY A 240 -37.32 5.10 -18.17
N PRO A 241 -38.23 5.91 -17.62
CA PRO A 241 -38.59 5.88 -16.20
C PRO A 241 -39.03 4.49 -15.71
N TYR A 242 -39.85 3.80 -16.50
CA TYR A 242 -40.30 2.44 -16.18
C TYR A 242 -39.13 1.46 -16.00
N ARG A 243 -38.19 1.47 -16.94
CA ARG A 243 -37.01 0.61 -16.93
C ARG A 243 -36.13 0.88 -15.71
N LEU A 244 -35.83 2.16 -15.43
CA LEU A 244 -35.02 2.54 -14.27
C LEU A 244 -35.71 2.21 -12.94
N ALA A 245 -37.02 2.45 -12.82
CA ALA A 245 -37.79 2.14 -11.62
C ALA A 245 -37.78 0.65 -11.30
N LYS A 246 -37.90 -0.23 -12.31
CA LYS A 246 -37.77 -1.67 -12.10
C LYS A 246 -36.39 -2.08 -11.60
N LEU A 247 -35.31 -1.57 -12.19
CA LEU A 247 -33.96 -1.87 -11.73
C LEU A 247 -33.74 -1.38 -10.29
N LEU A 248 -34.16 -0.16 -9.97
CA LEU A 248 -34.03 0.40 -8.62
C LEU A 248 -34.86 -0.36 -7.59
N LYS A 249 -36.05 -0.84 -7.96
CA LYS A 249 -36.87 -1.69 -7.09
C LYS A 249 -36.17 -3.01 -6.77
N ILE A 250 -35.59 -3.67 -7.77
CA ILE A 250 -34.81 -4.90 -7.56
C ILE A 250 -33.63 -4.63 -6.61
N LEU A 251 -32.94 -3.50 -6.80
CA LEU A 251 -31.84 -3.09 -5.92
C LEU A 251 -32.30 -2.85 -4.48
N GLU A 252 -33.43 -2.18 -4.27
CA GLU A 252 -33.96 -1.84 -2.94
C GLU A 252 -34.19 -3.09 -2.07
N GLU A 253 -34.67 -4.18 -2.67
CA GLU A 253 -34.92 -5.44 -1.95
C GLU A 253 -33.63 -6.07 -1.38
N ASP A 254 -32.48 -5.86 -2.04
CA ASP A 254 -31.22 -6.54 -1.71
C ASP A 254 -30.17 -5.68 -1.02
N ILE A 255 -30.15 -4.38 -1.29
CA ILE A 255 -29.05 -3.49 -0.88
C ILE A 255 -28.90 -3.41 0.64
N PHE A 256 -30.00 -3.55 1.38
CA PHE A 256 -30.01 -3.51 2.85
C PHE A 256 -29.38 -4.73 3.50
N ASN A 257 -29.39 -5.90 2.85
CA ASN A 257 -28.72 -7.10 3.36
C ASN A 257 -27.18 -6.97 3.42
N ARG A 258 -26.66 -5.84 2.96
CA ARG A 258 -25.24 -5.50 2.89
C ARG A 258 -24.96 -4.17 3.58
N ALA A 259 -25.90 -3.62 4.32
CA ALA A 259 -25.74 -2.36 5.01
C ALA A 259 -24.81 -2.55 6.22
N VAL A 260 -23.78 -1.72 6.33
CA VAL A 260 -22.89 -1.72 7.51
C VAL A 260 -23.66 -1.40 8.79
N ILE A 261 -24.70 -0.57 8.70
CA ILE A 261 -25.53 -0.19 9.85
C ILE A 261 -26.34 -1.36 10.43
N ASP A 262 -26.59 -2.41 9.65
CA ASP A 262 -27.40 -3.57 10.05
C ASP A 262 -26.54 -4.67 10.74
N ILE A 263 -25.24 -4.43 10.97
CA ILE A 263 -24.38 -5.38 11.68
C ILE A 263 -24.77 -5.42 13.18
N PRO A 264 -25.15 -6.58 13.73
CA PRO A 264 -25.58 -6.67 15.12
C PRO A 264 -24.42 -6.41 16.09
N PRO A 265 -24.68 -5.83 17.28
CA PRO A 265 -23.65 -5.61 18.29
C PRO A 265 -23.09 -6.96 18.80
N PRO A 266 -21.75 -7.11 18.87
CA PRO A 266 -21.13 -8.29 19.46
C PRO A 266 -21.47 -8.47 20.94
N THR A 267 -21.33 -9.69 21.44
CA THR A 267 -21.60 -10.02 22.84
C THR A 267 -20.71 -9.18 23.77
N GLY A 268 -21.32 -8.48 24.74
CA GLY A 268 -20.60 -7.66 25.73
C GLY A 268 -20.29 -6.23 25.29
N VAL A 269 -20.78 -5.82 24.12
CA VAL A 269 -20.68 -4.44 23.60
C VAL A 269 -22.01 -3.71 23.81
N ASP A 270 -21.93 -2.45 24.25
CA ASP A 270 -23.10 -1.58 24.37
C ASP A 270 -23.71 -1.28 22.98
N PRO A 271 -25.01 -1.56 22.75
CA PRO A 271 -25.65 -1.34 21.45
C PRO A 271 -25.59 0.11 20.99
N HIS A 272 -25.73 1.09 21.88
CA HIS A 272 -25.73 2.50 21.48
C HIS A 272 -24.37 2.92 20.92
N SER A 273 -23.30 2.63 21.67
CA SER A 273 -21.92 2.89 21.24
C SER A 273 -21.57 2.17 19.94
N TRP A 274 -22.08 0.94 19.76
CA TRP A 274 -21.88 0.17 18.53
C TRP A 274 -22.53 0.81 17.31
N TYR A 275 -23.81 1.19 17.39
CA TYR A 275 -24.51 1.81 16.26
C TYR A 275 -24.00 3.22 15.96
N ASP A 276 -23.51 3.97 16.95
CA ASP A 276 -22.82 5.24 16.74
C ASP A 276 -21.53 5.04 15.92
N PHE A 277 -20.74 4.01 16.26
CA PHE A 277 -19.57 3.62 15.47
C PHE A 277 -19.93 3.19 14.05
N LEU A 278 -20.93 2.32 13.89
CA LEU A 278 -21.38 1.89 12.56
C LEU A 278 -21.89 3.07 11.73
N SER A 279 -22.54 4.05 12.35
CA SER A 279 -22.96 5.30 11.69
C SER A 279 -21.75 6.13 11.24
N LYS A 280 -20.68 6.22 12.04
CA LYS A 280 -19.42 6.85 11.62
C LYS A 280 -18.79 6.09 10.44
N LEU A 281 -18.76 4.76 10.51
CA LEU A 281 -18.19 3.90 9.46
C LEU A 281 -18.99 4.01 8.14
N ALA A 282 -20.32 4.01 8.23
CA ALA A 282 -21.24 4.06 7.10
C ALA A 282 -21.16 5.38 6.30
N LYS A 283 -20.73 6.49 6.93
CA LYS A 283 -20.49 7.77 6.22
C LYS A 283 -19.46 7.66 5.10
N ASP A 284 -18.43 6.84 5.31
CA ASP A 284 -17.37 6.61 4.32
C ASP A 284 -17.55 5.29 3.57
N ARG A 285 -18.06 4.25 4.24
CA ARG A 285 -18.18 2.87 3.75
C ARG A 285 -19.53 2.27 4.17
N PRO A 286 -20.63 2.56 3.46
CA PRO A 286 -21.97 2.10 3.84
C PRO A 286 -22.27 0.63 3.48
N TYR A 287 -21.48 0.04 2.57
CA TYR A 287 -21.71 -1.30 2.03
C TYR A 287 -20.67 -2.30 2.54
N LEU A 288 -21.14 -3.49 2.90
CA LEU A 288 -20.33 -4.69 3.08
C LEU A 288 -20.04 -5.33 1.72
N TRP A 289 -18.76 -5.63 1.50
CA TRP A 289 -18.34 -6.50 0.40
C TRP A 289 -18.64 -7.96 0.73
N GLU A 290 -18.57 -8.82 -0.29
CA GLU A 290 -18.88 -10.25 -0.17
C GLU A 290 -18.04 -10.92 0.92
N ASN A 291 -16.72 -10.73 0.88
CA ASN A 291 -15.81 -11.21 1.91
C ASN A 291 -16.03 -10.57 3.30
N HIS A 292 -16.58 -9.36 3.36
CA HIS A 292 -16.93 -8.73 4.65
C HIS A 292 -18.16 -9.39 5.25
N LYS A 293 -19.18 -9.58 4.42
CA LYS A 293 -20.43 -10.25 4.80
C LYS A 293 -20.15 -11.67 5.26
N ASP A 294 -19.39 -12.45 4.49
CA ASP A 294 -18.99 -13.81 4.85
C ASP A 294 -18.31 -13.87 6.23
N ALA A 295 -17.42 -12.92 6.53
CA ALA A 295 -16.75 -12.87 7.82
C ALA A 295 -17.71 -12.48 8.96
N VAL A 296 -18.54 -11.46 8.76
CA VAL A 296 -19.48 -10.92 9.76
C VAL A 296 -20.61 -11.91 10.08
N GLU A 297 -21.03 -12.73 9.12
CA GLU A 297 -22.03 -13.79 9.33
C GLU A 297 -21.50 -14.97 10.15
N THR A 298 -20.18 -15.02 10.42
CA THR A 298 -19.57 -15.95 11.37
C THR A 298 -19.33 -15.29 12.74
N ASP A 299 -18.84 -16.07 13.71
CA ASP A 299 -18.40 -15.55 15.02
C ASP A 299 -17.12 -14.68 14.97
N PHE A 300 -16.72 -14.14 13.81
CA PHE A 300 -15.52 -13.34 13.65
C PHE A 300 -15.44 -12.17 14.64
N LEU A 301 -16.56 -11.47 14.88
CA LEU A 301 -16.62 -10.33 15.80
C LEU A 301 -16.78 -10.73 17.27
N THR A 302 -17.00 -12.01 17.56
CA THR A 302 -17.19 -12.50 18.93
C THR A 302 -15.88 -12.39 19.73
N PRO A 303 -15.89 -11.79 20.93
CA PRO A 303 -14.73 -11.80 21.80
C PRO A 303 -14.29 -13.22 22.17
N GLY A 304 -13.00 -13.51 22.14
CA GLY A 304 -12.43 -14.84 22.37
C GLY A 304 -12.09 -15.60 21.08
N ILE A 305 -12.49 -15.08 19.91
CA ILE A 305 -12.19 -15.68 18.60
C ILE A 305 -11.02 -14.93 17.95
N SER A 306 -9.92 -15.65 17.74
CA SER A 306 -8.78 -15.19 16.92
C SER A 306 -9.02 -15.51 15.44
N ALA A 307 -8.31 -14.85 14.54
CA ALA A 307 -8.45 -15.08 13.11
C ALA A 307 -7.15 -14.89 12.32
N VAL A 308 -6.99 -15.70 11.27
CA VAL A 308 -6.01 -15.50 10.20
C VAL A 308 -6.75 -15.06 8.94
N LEU A 309 -6.55 -13.81 8.54
CA LEU A 309 -7.13 -13.22 7.33
C LEU A 309 -6.14 -13.34 6.17
N THR A 310 -6.47 -14.20 5.21
CA THR A 310 -5.76 -14.39 3.94
C THR A 310 -6.57 -13.79 2.80
N LEU A 311 -6.43 -12.47 2.65
CA LEU A 311 -7.20 -11.67 1.69
C LEU A 311 -6.24 -10.91 0.75
N PRO A 312 -6.50 -10.87 -0.58
CA PRO A 312 -5.71 -10.10 -1.53
C PRO A 312 -5.59 -8.62 -1.18
N THR A 313 -4.53 -7.98 -1.66
CA THR A 313 -4.35 -6.53 -1.50
C THR A 313 -5.48 -5.79 -2.23
N GLY A 314 -6.12 -4.84 -1.54
CA GLY A 314 -7.29 -4.12 -2.07
C GLY A 314 -8.64 -4.81 -1.79
N ALA A 315 -8.67 -6.01 -1.20
CA ALA A 315 -9.92 -6.70 -0.82
C ALA A 315 -10.57 -6.18 0.48
N GLY A 316 -10.13 -5.03 0.99
CA GLY A 316 -10.84 -4.33 2.08
C GLY A 316 -10.53 -4.85 3.48
N LYS A 317 -9.31 -5.33 3.72
CA LYS A 317 -8.86 -5.85 5.03
C LYS A 317 -9.10 -4.86 6.18
N SER A 318 -8.91 -3.57 5.92
CA SER A 318 -9.08 -2.51 6.92
C SER A 318 -10.47 -2.48 7.54
N THR A 319 -11.54 -2.72 6.76
CA THR A 319 -12.92 -2.72 7.30
C THR A 319 -13.11 -3.83 8.33
N LEU A 320 -12.63 -5.05 8.05
CA LEU A 320 -12.71 -6.15 9.01
C LEU A 320 -11.86 -5.90 10.27
N SER A 321 -10.66 -5.32 10.09
CA SER A 321 -9.82 -4.92 11.23
C SER A 321 -10.52 -3.88 12.09
N GLU A 322 -11.07 -2.81 11.50
CA GLU A 322 -11.77 -1.74 12.22
C GLU A 322 -13.01 -2.26 12.98
N LEU A 323 -13.80 -3.17 12.38
CA LEU A 323 -14.91 -3.82 13.07
C LEU A 323 -14.45 -4.66 14.27
N LYS A 324 -13.35 -5.42 14.13
CA LYS A 324 -12.79 -6.23 15.24
C LYS A 324 -12.18 -5.32 16.32
N ILE A 325 -11.53 -4.22 15.95
CA ILE A 325 -11.04 -3.18 16.88
C ILE A 325 -12.20 -2.62 17.68
N ALA A 326 -13.29 -2.21 17.03
CA ALA A 326 -14.48 -1.69 17.70
C ALA A 326 -15.07 -2.72 18.68
N SER A 327 -15.20 -3.99 18.28
CA SER A 327 -15.70 -5.04 19.18
C SER A 327 -14.86 -5.21 20.45
N CYS A 328 -13.54 -4.98 20.37
CA CYS A 328 -12.62 -5.08 21.50
C CYS A 328 -12.68 -3.80 22.37
N LEU A 329 -12.60 -2.62 21.75
CA LEU A 329 -12.57 -1.35 22.46
C LEU A 329 -13.85 -1.07 23.25
N TYR A 330 -15.01 -1.26 22.63
CA TYR A 330 -16.29 -1.06 23.30
C TYR A 330 -16.59 -2.14 24.35
N SER A 331 -15.79 -3.21 24.42
CA SER A 331 -15.80 -4.16 25.56
C SER A 331 -14.90 -3.71 26.73
N GLY A 332 -14.28 -2.53 26.64
CA GLY A 332 -13.43 -1.95 27.67
C GLY A 332 -11.99 -2.46 27.68
N ARG A 333 -11.53 -3.10 26.60
CA ARG A 333 -10.17 -3.66 26.48
C ARG A 333 -9.31 -2.86 25.50
N ARG A 334 -7.99 -2.96 25.64
CA ARG A 334 -7.02 -2.25 24.80
C ARG A 334 -6.63 -3.04 23.55
N VAL A 335 -6.11 -2.34 22.55
CA VAL A 335 -5.70 -2.90 21.25
C VAL A 335 -4.26 -2.55 20.95
N ILE A 336 -3.51 -3.54 20.44
CA ILE A 336 -2.20 -3.32 19.82
C ILE A 336 -2.31 -3.63 18.33
N TYR A 337 -1.85 -2.71 17.48
CA TYR A 337 -1.80 -2.86 16.04
C TYR A 337 -0.34 -2.81 15.58
N LEU A 338 0.20 -3.95 15.16
CA LEU A 338 1.54 -4.09 14.62
C LEU A 338 1.53 -3.86 13.11
N VAL A 339 2.38 -2.95 12.64
CA VAL A 339 2.58 -2.63 11.22
C VAL A 339 4.03 -2.86 10.79
N PRO A 340 4.31 -3.24 9.53
CA PRO A 340 5.66 -3.34 9.02
C PRO A 340 6.46 -2.05 9.20
N THR A 341 6.01 -0.95 8.59
CA THR A 341 6.82 0.26 8.42
C THR A 341 6.23 1.45 9.17
N HIS A 342 7.08 2.40 9.56
CA HIS A 342 6.64 3.68 10.12
C HIS A 342 5.73 4.49 9.17
N ALA A 343 5.93 4.37 7.85
CA ALA A 343 5.04 5.01 6.89
C ALA A 343 3.59 4.48 7.01
N LEU A 344 3.44 3.17 7.26
CA LEU A 344 2.13 2.58 7.48
C LEU A 344 1.59 2.91 8.88
N GLU A 345 2.46 3.03 9.89
CA GLU A 345 2.11 3.48 11.25
C GLU A 345 1.37 4.83 11.20
N ASP A 346 1.94 5.83 10.52
CA ASP A 346 1.34 7.16 10.37
C ASP A 346 -0.01 7.12 9.63
N GLN A 347 -0.15 6.23 8.64
CA GLN A 347 -1.39 6.07 7.89
C GLN A 347 -2.50 5.43 8.74
N VAL A 348 -2.19 4.32 9.40
CA VAL A 348 -3.15 3.59 10.25
C VAL A 348 -3.57 4.46 11.43
N ASN A 349 -2.63 5.16 12.07
CA ASN A 349 -2.94 6.12 13.14
C ASN A 349 -3.93 7.20 12.69
N ARG A 350 -3.72 7.81 11.51
CA ARG A 350 -4.65 8.84 10.99
C ARG A 350 -6.06 8.30 10.77
N ASN A 351 -6.18 7.09 10.23
CA ASN A 351 -7.48 6.48 9.96
C ASN A 351 -8.22 6.09 11.25
N LEU A 352 -7.52 5.45 12.19
CA LEU A 352 -8.12 5.03 13.46
C LEU A 352 -8.54 6.23 14.31
N ARG A 353 -7.77 7.32 14.32
CA ARG A 353 -8.14 8.57 15.02
C ARG A 353 -9.42 9.20 14.46
N LYS A 354 -9.68 9.09 13.16
CA LYS A 354 -10.93 9.60 12.56
C LYS A 354 -12.15 8.79 13.02
N LEU A 355 -11.98 7.49 13.26
CA LEU A 355 -13.08 6.57 13.60
C LEU A 355 -13.36 6.49 15.11
N PHE A 356 -12.31 6.62 15.93
CA PHE A 356 -12.32 6.43 17.39
C PHE A 356 -11.93 7.72 18.13
N ASP A 357 -12.38 8.87 17.62
CA ASP A 357 -12.06 10.20 18.16
C ASP A 357 -12.54 10.39 19.62
N GLU A 358 -13.58 9.65 20.04
CA GLU A 358 -14.09 9.66 21.41
C GLU A 358 -13.11 9.07 22.45
N PHE A 359 -12.12 8.29 22.01
CA PHE A 359 -11.11 7.69 22.87
C PHE A 359 -9.79 8.47 22.90
N GLU A 360 -9.68 9.60 22.17
CA GLU A 360 -8.46 10.40 22.20
C GLU A 360 -8.26 11.09 23.57
N PRO A 361 -7.10 10.95 24.21
CA PRO A 361 -6.68 11.91 25.21
C PRO A 361 -6.51 13.29 24.55
N ILE A 362 -6.94 14.34 25.27
CA ILE A 362 -7.09 15.73 24.78
C ILE A 362 -5.81 16.32 24.14
N ASN A 363 -4.64 15.74 24.38
CA ASN A 363 -3.41 16.07 23.67
C ASN A 363 -2.49 14.85 23.74
N ILE A 364 -1.80 14.52 22.64
CA ILE A 364 -0.42 14.00 22.54
C ILE A 364 -0.27 13.11 21.29
N LYS A 365 0.74 13.43 20.47
CA LYS A 365 1.20 12.67 19.31
C LYS A 365 2.64 12.21 19.57
N PHE A 366 2.90 10.91 19.52
CA PHE A 366 4.25 10.34 19.66
C PHE A 366 4.86 9.98 18.31
N GLY A 367 6.16 10.25 18.18
CA GLY A 367 7.02 9.86 17.07
C GLY A 367 8.46 9.77 17.59
N GLY A 368 9.07 8.59 17.50
CA GLY A 368 10.44 8.28 17.98
C GLY A 368 10.51 6.98 18.79
N GLU A 369 11.40 6.05 18.40
CA GLU A 369 11.54 4.69 18.98
C GLU A 369 11.96 4.64 20.47
N TYR A 370 12.45 5.75 21.03
CA TYR A 370 13.05 5.81 22.38
C TYR A 370 12.59 7.02 23.21
N THR A 371 11.41 7.59 22.93
CA THR A 371 10.87 8.69 23.73
C THR A 371 10.25 8.15 25.02
N ASP A 372 10.57 8.78 26.16
CA ASP A 372 10.04 8.43 27.49
C ASP A 372 8.50 8.21 27.45
N PHE A 373 8.08 7.01 27.87
CA PHE A 373 6.80 6.37 27.51
C PHE A 373 5.65 6.65 28.50
N GLU A 374 5.89 7.50 29.52
CA GLU A 374 4.97 7.68 30.67
C GLU A 374 3.57 8.18 30.27
N GLU A 375 3.38 8.86 29.14
CA GLU A 375 2.05 9.40 28.73
C GLU A 375 1.27 8.52 27.73
N ILE A 376 1.83 7.37 27.29
CA ILE A 376 1.19 6.46 26.32
C ILE A 376 0.00 5.68 26.94
N GLU A 377 -0.07 5.60 28.28
CA GLU A 377 -1.09 4.81 28.98
C GLU A 377 -2.53 5.29 28.80
N SER A 378 -2.73 6.50 28.26
CA SER A 378 -4.05 7.14 28.13
C SER A 378 -4.83 6.73 26.88
N PHE A 379 -4.17 6.26 25.81
CA PHE A 379 -4.84 5.91 24.56
C PHE A 379 -5.06 4.38 24.45
N PRO A 380 -6.30 3.89 24.20
CA PRO A 380 -6.59 2.46 24.25
C PRO A 380 -6.14 1.68 22.99
N ILE A 381 -5.65 2.36 21.94
CA ILE A 381 -5.16 1.73 20.70
C ILE A 381 -3.71 2.13 20.46
N LEU A 382 -2.78 1.19 20.46
CA LEU A 382 -1.37 1.49 20.14
C LEU A 382 -0.98 0.91 18.78
N VAL A 383 -0.67 1.79 17.81
CA VAL A 383 -0.11 1.41 16.51
C VAL A 383 1.41 1.54 16.56
N MET A 384 2.15 0.50 16.23
CA MET A 384 3.62 0.48 16.31
C MET A 384 4.24 -0.58 15.41
N THR A 385 5.56 -0.51 15.16
CA THR A 385 6.30 -1.60 14.52
C THR A 385 6.63 -2.72 15.52
N PRO A 386 6.94 -3.95 15.08
CA PRO A 386 7.35 -5.03 15.98
C PRO A 386 8.55 -4.67 16.86
N GLU A 387 9.52 -3.92 16.32
CA GLU A 387 10.69 -3.45 17.04
C GLU A 387 10.31 -2.46 18.15
N ARG A 388 9.42 -1.50 17.86
CA ARG A 388 8.90 -0.55 18.85
C ARG A 388 8.07 -1.27 19.93
N CYS A 389 7.33 -2.30 19.55
CA CYS A 389 6.59 -3.14 20.50
C CYS A 389 7.52 -3.92 21.44
N LEU A 390 8.65 -4.43 20.95
CA LEU A 390 9.66 -5.06 21.79
C LEU A 390 10.26 -4.09 22.82
N THR A 391 10.53 -2.85 22.43
CA THR A 391 10.97 -1.81 23.36
C THR A 391 9.90 -1.54 24.42
N PHE A 392 8.65 -1.38 24.00
CA PHE A 392 7.53 -1.10 24.89
C PHE A 392 7.22 -2.24 25.87
N LEU A 393 7.26 -3.50 25.40
CA LEU A 393 7.11 -4.72 26.20
C LEU A 393 8.10 -4.75 27.38
N ASN A 394 9.33 -4.29 27.16
CA ASN A 394 10.38 -4.30 28.19
C ASN A 394 10.32 -3.11 29.16
N ILE A 395 9.58 -2.06 28.82
CA ILE A 395 9.43 -0.87 29.67
C ILE A 395 8.17 -0.99 30.52
N ASN A 396 7.03 -1.35 29.90
CA ASN A 396 5.72 -1.39 30.56
C ASN A 396 5.02 -2.76 30.35
N PRO A 397 5.52 -3.85 30.97
CA PRO A 397 4.93 -5.18 30.80
C PRO A 397 3.48 -5.27 31.31
N GLU A 398 3.14 -4.53 32.37
CA GLU A 398 1.79 -4.50 32.97
C GLU A 398 0.71 -3.98 31.99
N PHE A 399 1.09 -3.16 31.01
CA PHE A 399 0.14 -2.67 29.99
C PHE A 399 -0.54 -3.84 29.25
N PHE A 400 0.19 -4.93 29.02
CA PHE A 400 -0.24 -6.07 28.23
C PHE A 400 -1.30 -6.93 28.94
N ASP A 401 -1.47 -6.77 30.26
CA ASP A 401 -2.52 -7.44 31.03
C ASP A 401 -3.94 -6.93 30.68
N SER A 402 -4.02 -5.73 30.10
CA SER A 402 -5.29 -5.09 29.69
C SER A 402 -5.60 -5.19 28.19
N VAL A 403 -4.70 -5.83 27.42
CA VAL A 403 -4.80 -5.93 25.96
C VAL A 403 -5.75 -7.05 25.56
N GLY A 404 -6.88 -6.70 24.95
CA GLY A 404 -7.87 -7.65 24.48
C GLY A 404 -7.67 -8.13 23.05
N LEU A 405 -6.94 -7.37 22.21
CA LEU A 405 -6.72 -7.68 20.80
C LEU A 405 -5.33 -7.26 20.35
N VAL A 406 -4.66 -8.16 19.62
CA VAL A 406 -3.40 -7.92 18.94
C VAL A 406 -3.59 -8.15 17.45
N ILE A 407 -3.37 -7.12 16.65
CA ILE A 407 -3.45 -7.17 15.19
C ILE A 407 -2.02 -7.18 14.65
N PHE A 408 -1.72 -8.13 13.77
CA PHE A 408 -0.47 -8.15 13.03
C PHE A 408 -0.78 -7.99 11.54
N ASP A 409 -0.53 -6.79 11.01
CA ASP A 409 -0.70 -6.49 9.59
C ASP A 409 0.57 -6.79 8.80
N GLU A 410 0.40 -7.24 7.56
CA GLU A 410 1.45 -7.88 6.77
C GLU A 410 2.18 -8.99 7.53
N PHE A 411 1.42 -9.91 8.11
CA PHE A 411 1.92 -11.04 8.89
C PHE A 411 3.00 -11.86 8.16
N HIS A 412 3.06 -11.83 6.82
CA HIS A 412 4.14 -12.48 6.07
C HIS A 412 5.56 -11.97 6.40
N LEU A 413 5.70 -10.83 7.08
CA LEU A 413 6.98 -10.35 7.61
C LEU A 413 7.68 -11.35 8.54
N ILE A 414 6.92 -12.26 9.18
CA ILE A 414 7.52 -13.26 10.06
C ILE A 414 8.24 -14.37 9.29
N HIS A 415 8.11 -14.44 7.96
CA HIS A 415 8.84 -15.41 7.14
C HIS A 415 10.32 -15.01 7.04
N GLY A 416 11.20 -15.97 7.28
CA GLY A 416 12.62 -15.83 6.98
C GLY A 416 13.28 -17.18 6.76
N THR A 417 14.19 -17.22 5.80
CA THR A 417 14.98 -18.42 5.43
C THR A 417 16.49 -18.11 5.36
N ASP A 418 16.87 -16.84 5.51
CA ASP A 418 18.25 -16.39 5.50
C ASP A 418 18.48 -15.34 6.60
N ILE A 419 19.29 -15.67 7.59
CA ILE A 419 19.57 -14.80 8.75
C ILE A 419 20.22 -13.46 8.33
N LYS A 420 21.00 -13.44 7.24
CA LYS A 420 21.64 -12.19 6.76
C LYS A 420 20.65 -11.24 6.12
N LYS A 421 19.59 -11.77 5.50
CA LYS A 421 18.56 -10.97 4.80
C LYS A 421 17.35 -10.69 5.68
N ASP A 422 17.04 -11.59 6.62
CA ASP A 422 15.74 -11.65 7.28
C ASP A 422 15.80 -11.30 8.77
N ARG A 423 16.78 -10.53 9.25
CA ARG A 423 16.87 -10.09 10.66
C ARG A 423 15.54 -9.55 11.21
N ARG A 424 14.82 -8.80 10.37
CA ARG A 424 13.50 -8.23 10.71
C ARG A 424 12.43 -9.30 11.00
N SER A 425 12.51 -10.44 10.32
CA SER A 425 11.58 -11.57 10.55
C SER A 425 11.79 -12.20 11.92
N ILE A 426 13.04 -12.29 12.38
CA ILE A 426 13.39 -12.80 13.72
C ILE A 426 12.86 -11.85 14.79
N ASP A 427 13.03 -10.54 14.59
CA ASP A 427 12.52 -9.52 15.51
C ASP A 427 10.99 -9.54 15.59
N ALA A 428 10.34 -9.66 14.43
CA ALA A 428 8.89 -9.81 14.35
C ALA A 428 8.38 -11.08 15.05
N MET A 429 9.07 -12.22 14.85
CA MET A 429 8.75 -13.48 15.52
C MET A 429 8.93 -13.36 17.04
N TYR A 430 10.08 -12.83 17.49
CA TYR A 430 10.36 -12.65 18.91
C TYR A 430 9.35 -11.71 19.59
N CYS A 431 8.97 -10.63 18.92
CA CYS A 431 7.90 -9.73 19.34
C CYS A 431 6.60 -10.52 19.57
N LEU A 432 6.16 -11.26 18.56
CA LEU A 432 4.92 -12.02 18.62
C LEU A 432 4.93 -13.08 19.75
N LEU A 433 6.03 -13.80 19.95
CA LEU A 433 6.17 -14.78 21.03
C LEU A 433 6.16 -14.14 22.42
N SER A 434 6.76 -12.95 22.55
CA SER A 434 6.72 -12.15 23.78
C SER A 434 5.29 -11.73 24.10
N VAL A 435 4.56 -11.25 23.08
CA VAL A 435 3.14 -10.88 23.22
C VAL A 435 2.26 -12.09 23.53
N PHE A 436 2.48 -13.27 22.93
CA PHE A 436 1.79 -14.52 23.31
C PHE A 436 2.03 -14.94 24.76
N THR A 437 3.09 -14.42 25.39
CA THR A 437 3.42 -14.73 26.77
C THR A 437 2.78 -13.76 27.75
N LEU A 438 2.83 -12.46 27.46
CA LEU A 438 2.24 -11.44 28.32
C LEU A 438 0.72 -11.30 28.11
N ALA A 439 0.27 -11.22 26.86
CA ALA A 439 -1.13 -11.03 26.50
C ALA A 439 -1.83 -12.36 26.13
N SER A 440 -1.62 -13.43 26.91
CA SER A 440 -2.17 -14.76 26.60
C SER A 440 -3.71 -14.82 26.54
N HIS A 441 -4.40 -13.84 27.15
CA HIS A 441 -5.84 -13.68 27.16
C HIS A 441 -6.37 -12.80 26.02
N ALA A 442 -5.51 -12.23 25.16
CA ALA A 442 -5.89 -11.44 24.01
C ALA A 442 -6.40 -12.33 22.86
N ASP A 443 -7.16 -11.74 21.94
CA ASP A 443 -7.44 -12.31 20.63
C ASP A 443 -6.37 -11.86 19.63
N TYR A 444 -6.09 -12.68 18.63
CA TYR A 444 -5.07 -12.40 17.62
C TYR A 444 -5.71 -12.31 16.23
N LEU A 445 -5.43 -11.21 15.53
CA LEU A 445 -5.85 -11.01 14.15
C LEU A 445 -4.60 -10.90 13.28
N LEU A 446 -4.29 -11.97 12.54
CA LEU A 446 -3.11 -12.05 11.68
C LEU A 446 -3.53 -11.82 10.22
N ILE A 447 -3.01 -10.77 9.59
CA ILE A 447 -3.50 -10.30 8.28
C ILE A 447 -2.38 -10.39 7.25
N SER A 448 -2.61 -11.07 6.14
CA SER A 448 -1.67 -11.08 5.00
C SER A 448 -2.37 -11.41 3.69
N ALA A 449 -1.83 -10.93 2.55
CA ALA A 449 -2.29 -11.37 1.23
C ALA A 449 -1.60 -12.67 0.76
N MET A 450 -0.38 -12.92 1.25
CA MET A 450 0.56 -13.83 0.61
C MET A 450 0.60 -15.22 1.23
N VAL A 451 0.03 -15.37 2.42
CA VAL A 451 0.16 -16.58 3.23
C VAL A 451 -0.64 -17.71 2.60
N GLU A 452 0.04 -18.78 2.22
CA GLU A 452 -0.57 -20.01 1.68
C GLU A 452 -0.99 -20.96 2.82
N ASN A 453 -0.18 -21.11 3.86
CA ASN A 453 -0.41 -22.05 4.97
C ASN A 453 -1.20 -21.44 6.15
N GLY A 454 -2.27 -20.71 5.85
CA GLY A 454 -3.12 -20.04 6.85
C GLY A 454 -3.73 -21.00 7.89
N ASP A 455 -4.14 -22.19 7.48
CA ASP A 455 -4.67 -23.24 8.36
C ASP A 455 -3.66 -23.76 9.39
N GLU A 456 -2.40 -23.90 8.95
CA GLU A 456 -1.30 -24.31 9.82
C GLU A 456 -1.02 -23.25 10.88
N ILE A 457 -1.04 -21.96 10.48
CA ILE A 457 -0.85 -20.82 11.37
C ILE A 457 -2.01 -20.68 12.35
N ALA A 458 -3.26 -20.84 11.91
CA ALA A 458 -4.42 -20.78 12.81
C ALA A 458 -4.38 -21.90 13.85
N SER A 459 -3.97 -23.09 13.44
CA SER A 459 -3.77 -24.24 14.35
C SER A 459 -2.67 -23.97 15.38
N TRP A 460 -1.56 -23.35 14.95
CA TRP A 460 -0.49 -22.90 15.84
C TRP A 460 -0.96 -21.87 16.88
N VAL A 461 -1.66 -20.81 16.43
CA VAL A 461 -2.23 -19.78 17.33
C VAL A 461 -3.22 -20.41 18.30
N LYS A 462 -4.09 -21.30 17.84
CA LYS A 462 -5.06 -22.03 18.67
C LYS A 462 -4.38 -22.87 19.74
N GLN A 463 -3.29 -23.56 19.42
CA GLN A 463 -2.53 -24.36 20.37
C GLN A 463 -1.92 -23.49 21.49
N ILE A 464 -1.40 -22.31 21.14
CA ILE A 464 -0.72 -21.43 22.09
C ILE A 464 -1.70 -20.69 22.99
N THR A 465 -2.70 -20.07 22.38
CA THR A 465 -3.68 -19.23 23.08
C THR A 465 -4.76 -20.06 23.79
N LYS A 466 -4.92 -21.34 23.40
CA LYS A 466 -6.03 -22.21 23.80
C LYS A 466 -7.42 -21.66 23.44
N LYS A 467 -7.46 -20.70 22.52
CA LYS A 467 -8.68 -20.09 21.98
C LYS A 467 -8.90 -20.54 20.55
N GLU A 468 -10.14 -20.43 20.09
CA GLU A 468 -10.45 -20.71 18.71
C GLU A 468 -9.78 -19.68 17.79
N CYS A 469 -9.17 -20.16 16.70
CA CYS A 469 -8.59 -19.33 15.66
C CYS A 469 -9.17 -19.78 14.32
N LYS A 470 -9.94 -18.90 13.66
CA LYS A 470 -10.58 -19.18 12.37
C LYS A 470 -9.71 -18.70 11.22
N VAL A 471 -9.77 -19.39 10.09
CA VAL A 471 -9.13 -18.95 8.84
C VAL A 471 -10.19 -18.38 7.93
N PHE A 472 -9.96 -17.15 7.47
CA PHE A 472 -10.73 -16.56 6.40
C PHE A 472 -9.82 -16.42 5.20
N ASN A 473 -9.95 -17.38 4.29
CA ASN A 473 -9.25 -17.39 3.02
C ASN A 473 -10.26 -17.08 1.92
N SER A 474 -10.05 -15.99 1.20
CA SER A 474 -10.86 -15.64 0.04
C SER A 474 -9.98 -15.11 -1.08
N THR A 475 -10.18 -15.62 -2.29
CA THR A 475 -9.55 -15.11 -3.52
C THR A 475 -10.32 -13.92 -4.12
N TRP A 476 -11.43 -13.53 -3.49
CA TRP A 476 -12.28 -12.44 -3.95
C TRP A 476 -11.55 -11.09 -3.85
N LYS A 477 -11.65 -10.30 -4.92
CA LYS A 477 -11.12 -8.94 -4.99
C LYS A 477 -12.10 -8.05 -5.76
N PRO A 478 -12.29 -6.80 -5.32
CA PRO A 478 -13.20 -5.86 -6.00
C PRO A 478 -12.62 -5.32 -7.31
N THR A 479 -11.32 -5.52 -7.56
CA THR A 479 -10.63 -5.03 -8.76
C THR A 479 -10.10 -6.18 -9.60
N ARG A 480 -10.01 -5.97 -10.91
CA ARG A 480 -9.63 -6.99 -11.90
C ARG A 480 -8.45 -6.47 -12.71
N GLN A 481 -7.49 -7.35 -12.94
CA GLN A 481 -6.23 -6.97 -13.58
C GLN A 481 -6.02 -7.82 -14.83
N LEU A 482 -5.79 -7.15 -15.95
CA LEU A 482 -5.27 -7.76 -17.16
C LEU A 482 -3.76 -7.81 -17.05
N HIS A 483 -3.18 -9.00 -17.02
CA HIS A 483 -1.72 -9.16 -16.96
C HIS A 483 -1.16 -9.36 -18.37
N GLY A 484 -0.19 -8.52 -18.72
CA GLY A 484 0.52 -8.54 -19.98
C GLY A 484 2.03 -8.57 -19.79
N CYS A 485 2.73 -9.17 -20.76
CA CYS A 485 4.18 -9.17 -20.86
C CYS A 485 4.60 -8.66 -22.24
N LEU A 486 5.63 -7.83 -22.28
CA LEU A 486 6.20 -7.37 -23.53
C LEU A 486 7.08 -8.44 -24.18
N VAL A 487 6.76 -8.78 -25.41
CA VAL A 487 7.47 -9.79 -26.22
C VAL A 487 7.84 -9.22 -27.59
N PHE A 488 8.88 -9.79 -28.19
CA PHE A 488 9.42 -9.36 -29.47
C PHE A 488 9.47 -10.52 -30.47
N ASP A 489 9.33 -10.22 -31.75
CA ASP A 489 9.45 -11.22 -32.82
C ASP A 489 10.88 -11.81 -32.85
N GLU A 490 10.98 -13.14 -32.73
CA GLU A 490 12.26 -13.85 -32.63
C GLU A 490 13.14 -13.64 -33.87
N ASP A 491 12.56 -13.73 -35.07
CA ASP A 491 13.30 -13.61 -36.32
C ASP A 491 13.85 -12.17 -36.49
N LYS A 492 13.09 -11.15 -36.08
CA LYS A 492 13.57 -9.75 -36.03
C LYS A 492 14.71 -9.59 -35.04
N ILE A 493 14.61 -10.16 -33.83
CA ILE A 493 15.68 -10.11 -32.82
C ILE A 493 16.96 -10.79 -33.33
N LEU A 494 16.85 -11.95 -33.98
CA LEU A 494 17.99 -12.65 -34.59
C LEU A 494 18.67 -11.78 -35.67
N ASN A 495 17.89 -11.08 -36.48
CA ASN A 495 18.42 -10.15 -37.49
C ASN A 495 19.17 -8.95 -36.87
N LEU A 496 18.62 -8.35 -35.81
CA LEU A 496 19.30 -7.29 -35.07
C LEU A 496 20.62 -7.79 -34.46
N ASN A 497 20.62 -8.98 -33.86
CA ASN A 497 21.83 -9.58 -33.29
C ASN A 497 22.91 -9.84 -34.36
N ARG A 498 22.54 -10.33 -35.55
CA ARG A 498 23.48 -10.48 -36.69
C ARG A 498 24.10 -9.14 -37.08
N LYS A 499 23.29 -8.08 -37.13
CA LYS A 499 23.74 -6.71 -37.45
C LYS A 499 24.73 -6.18 -36.40
N ILE A 500 24.45 -6.40 -35.12
CA ILE A 500 25.34 -6.04 -34.01
C ILE A 500 26.68 -6.79 -34.13
N GLN A 501 26.65 -8.10 -34.39
CA GLN A 501 27.85 -8.91 -34.55
C GLN A 501 28.70 -8.46 -35.74
N GLN A 502 28.08 -8.12 -36.87
CA GLN A 502 28.79 -7.58 -38.05
C GLN A 502 29.49 -6.25 -37.72
N GLN A 503 28.80 -5.34 -37.03
CA GLN A 503 29.41 -4.07 -36.63
C GLN A 503 30.51 -4.26 -35.58
N ARG A 504 30.34 -5.20 -34.64
CA ARG A 504 31.35 -5.53 -33.63
C ARG A 504 32.65 -6.01 -34.25
N LYS A 505 32.60 -6.80 -35.34
CA LYS A 505 33.81 -7.24 -36.07
C LYS A 505 34.63 -6.07 -36.63
N ASN A 506 33.96 -4.97 -36.99
CA ASN A 506 34.59 -3.78 -37.55
C ASN A 506 34.79 -2.66 -36.51
N ALA A 507 34.49 -2.92 -35.23
CA ALA A 507 34.52 -1.91 -34.18
C ALA A 507 35.95 -1.69 -33.69
N VAL A 508 36.38 -0.43 -33.70
CA VAL A 508 37.67 0.01 -33.14
C VAL A 508 37.54 0.35 -31.65
N THR A 509 36.31 0.61 -31.18
CA THR A 509 36.00 1.04 -29.80
C THR A 509 35.38 -0.09 -28.97
N LYS A 510 35.65 -0.08 -27.67
CA LYS A 510 35.06 -1.04 -26.71
C LYS A 510 33.53 -0.91 -26.62
N ALA A 511 32.99 0.31 -26.79
CA ALA A 511 31.55 0.59 -26.70
C ALA A 511 30.87 0.65 -28.08
N PRO A 512 29.58 0.25 -28.19
CA PRO A 512 28.79 0.36 -29.42
C PRO A 512 28.57 1.82 -29.87
N PRO A 513 28.65 2.14 -31.18
CA PRO A 513 28.40 3.49 -31.70
C PRO A 513 26.95 3.96 -31.49
N ALA A 514 26.75 5.27 -31.28
CA ALA A 514 25.42 5.87 -31.13
C ALA A 514 24.53 5.67 -32.37
N LYS A 515 25.12 5.66 -33.57
CA LYS A 515 24.40 5.39 -34.82
C LYS A 515 23.76 3.98 -34.80
N LEU A 516 24.51 2.97 -34.39
CA LEU A 516 24.01 1.59 -34.30
C LEU A 516 22.83 1.50 -33.31
N ARG A 517 22.93 2.16 -32.15
CA ARG A 517 21.85 2.18 -31.14
C ARG A 517 20.53 2.73 -31.71
N ARG A 518 20.57 3.74 -32.58
CA ARG A 518 19.37 4.32 -33.22
C ARG A 518 18.75 3.42 -34.30
N GLU A 519 19.48 2.43 -34.79
CA GLU A 519 18.99 1.52 -35.84
C GLU A 519 18.36 0.24 -35.29
N LEU A 520 18.35 0.05 -33.95
CA LEU A 520 17.78 -1.12 -33.30
C LEU A 520 16.30 -0.92 -32.97
N ILE A 521 15.51 -0.87 -34.02
CA ILE A 521 14.08 -0.58 -33.95
C ILE A 521 13.30 -1.89 -34.16
N ILE A 522 12.27 -2.11 -33.36
CA ILE A 522 11.42 -3.29 -33.45
C ILE A 522 10.02 -3.02 -32.91
N ASP A 523 9.02 -3.69 -33.47
CA ASP A 523 7.64 -3.61 -32.99
C ASP A 523 7.51 -4.37 -31.67
N ALA A 524 6.91 -3.73 -30.68
CA ALA A 524 6.70 -4.30 -29.37
C ALA A 524 5.29 -4.91 -29.31
N LEU A 525 5.22 -6.21 -29.02
CA LEU A 525 3.95 -6.93 -28.85
C LEU A 525 3.70 -7.12 -27.36
N CYS A 526 2.43 -7.02 -26.95
CA CYS A 526 2.03 -7.41 -25.62
C CYS A 526 1.31 -8.76 -25.70
N PHE A 527 1.79 -9.70 -24.88
CA PHE A 527 1.19 -11.00 -24.70
C PHE A 527 0.39 -10.95 -23.40
N PHE A 528 -0.93 -11.10 -23.51
CA PHE A 528 -1.87 -11.01 -22.39
C PHE A 528 -2.40 -12.39 -22.01
N SER A 529 -2.57 -12.65 -20.71
CA SER A 529 -3.33 -13.80 -20.22
C SER A 529 -4.81 -13.45 -20.10
N LEU A 530 -5.66 -14.30 -20.67
CA LEU A 530 -7.11 -14.19 -20.54
C LEU A 530 -7.60 -14.71 -19.17
N LYS A 531 -6.80 -15.57 -18.53
CA LYS A 531 -7.03 -16.03 -17.14
C LYS A 531 -6.44 -15.07 -16.12
N ASN A 532 -6.85 -15.18 -14.86
CA ASN A 532 -6.29 -14.33 -13.79
C ASN A 532 -4.86 -14.75 -13.42
N VAL A 533 -4.56 -16.04 -13.50
CA VAL A 533 -3.22 -16.59 -13.26
C VAL A 533 -2.69 -17.14 -14.57
N TRP A 534 -1.39 -17.01 -14.80
CA TRP A 534 -0.73 -17.60 -15.96
C TRP A 534 -0.39 -19.05 -15.61
N GLU A 535 -1.36 -19.95 -15.68
CA GLU A 535 -1.18 -21.37 -15.31
C GLU A 535 -1.23 -22.31 -16.52
N THR A 536 -1.98 -21.97 -17.56
CA THR A 536 -2.29 -22.88 -18.66
C THR A 536 -1.24 -22.91 -19.77
N ASP A 537 -1.22 -24.00 -20.53
CA ASP A 537 -0.41 -24.12 -21.76
C ASP A 537 -1.29 -24.07 -23.02
N ASN A 538 -2.59 -23.85 -22.85
CA ASN A 538 -3.54 -23.69 -23.95
C ASN A 538 -3.37 -22.32 -24.61
N ASN A 539 -3.13 -22.30 -25.92
CA ASN A 539 -2.99 -21.08 -26.71
C ASN A 539 -4.24 -20.18 -26.68
N ASP A 540 -5.43 -20.78 -26.57
CA ASP A 540 -6.71 -20.04 -26.56
C ASP A 540 -6.90 -19.17 -25.30
N ASP A 541 -6.13 -19.43 -24.25
CA ASP A 541 -6.14 -18.69 -22.99
C ASP A 541 -5.23 -17.43 -23.05
N TYR A 542 -4.64 -17.15 -24.21
CA TYR A 542 -3.75 -16.02 -24.43
C TYR A 542 -4.19 -15.13 -25.58
N PHE A 543 -3.87 -13.85 -25.50
CA PHE A 543 -4.14 -12.87 -26.53
C PHE A 543 -2.90 -12.03 -26.83
N ARG A 544 -2.53 -11.92 -28.10
CA ARG A 544 -1.38 -11.16 -28.56
C ARG A 544 -1.86 -9.92 -29.29
N SER A 545 -1.36 -8.76 -28.89
CA SER A 545 -1.73 -7.49 -29.50
C SER A 545 -0.57 -6.52 -29.56
N GLN A 546 -0.61 -5.63 -30.54
CA GLN A 546 0.32 -4.51 -30.65
C GLN A 546 -0.25 -3.31 -29.89
N VAL A 547 0.38 -2.95 -28.77
CA VAL A 547 -0.08 -1.85 -27.90
C VAL A 547 0.40 -0.49 -28.43
N LEU A 548 1.61 -0.44 -28.99
CA LEU A 548 2.17 0.79 -29.56
C LEU A 548 1.98 0.81 -31.07
N SER A 549 1.43 1.90 -31.59
CA SER A 549 1.28 2.14 -33.04
C SER A 549 2.60 2.31 -33.80
N HIS A 550 3.72 2.37 -33.08
CA HIS A 550 5.05 2.58 -33.63
C HIS A 550 6.07 1.64 -32.96
N SER A 551 7.18 1.40 -33.65
CA SER A 551 8.27 0.57 -33.17
C SER A 551 9.06 1.25 -32.03
N VAL A 552 9.62 0.45 -31.14
CA VAL A 552 10.45 0.90 -30.00
C VAL A 552 11.94 0.70 -30.26
N PHE A 553 12.78 1.41 -29.50
CA PHE A 553 14.23 1.27 -29.56
C PHE A 553 14.73 0.28 -28.51
N LEU A 554 15.42 -0.76 -28.97
CA LEU A 554 16.18 -1.65 -28.09
C LEU A 554 17.56 -1.08 -27.75
N GLY A 555 18.11 -1.52 -26.62
CA GLY A 555 19.39 -1.06 -26.10
C GLY A 555 20.53 -1.99 -26.49
N ILE A 556 21.77 -1.52 -26.31
CA ILE A 556 22.96 -2.38 -26.37
C ILE A 556 23.86 -2.03 -25.19
N ASN A 557 24.24 -3.05 -24.42
CA ASN A 557 25.20 -2.88 -23.32
C ASN A 557 26.65 -2.80 -23.83
N ASN A 558 27.60 -2.54 -22.92
CA ASN A 558 29.03 -2.45 -23.26
C ASN A 558 29.65 -3.80 -23.69
N TRP A 559 28.96 -4.92 -23.45
CA TRP A 559 29.34 -6.25 -23.92
C TRP A 559 28.76 -6.58 -25.30
N TRP A 560 28.14 -5.59 -25.98
CA TRP A 560 27.52 -5.72 -27.29
C TRP A 560 26.35 -6.70 -27.32
N GLN A 561 25.66 -6.87 -26.20
CA GLN A 561 24.42 -7.63 -26.13
C GLN A 561 23.22 -6.69 -26.17
N LEU A 562 22.20 -7.13 -26.90
CA LEU A 562 20.92 -6.44 -27.00
C LEU A 562 20.20 -6.45 -25.64
N THR A 563 19.58 -5.33 -25.27
CA THR A 563 18.78 -5.21 -24.05
C THR A 563 17.40 -4.68 -24.40
N SER A 564 16.40 -4.95 -23.54
CA SER A 564 15.03 -4.50 -23.76
C SER A 564 14.86 -2.97 -23.75
N ASN A 565 15.88 -2.22 -23.32
CA ASN A 565 15.79 -0.78 -23.06
C ASN A 565 14.59 -0.42 -22.16
N ARG A 566 14.33 -1.29 -21.17
CA ARG A 566 13.10 -1.34 -20.39
C ARG A 566 12.58 0.01 -19.90
N ASN A 567 13.45 0.89 -19.42
CA ASN A 567 13.07 2.18 -18.87
C ASN A 567 12.54 3.14 -19.94
N ASN A 568 13.16 3.14 -21.13
CA ASN A 568 12.70 3.96 -22.24
C ASN A 568 11.41 3.40 -22.84
N VAL A 569 11.32 2.08 -22.99
CA VAL A 569 10.08 1.42 -23.44
C VAL A 569 8.93 1.67 -22.44
N ALA A 570 9.23 1.63 -21.14
CA ALA A 570 8.26 1.98 -20.09
C ALA A 570 7.79 3.43 -20.22
N ALA A 571 8.70 4.39 -20.47
CA ALA A 571 8.33 5.76 -20.72
C ALA A 571 7.42 5.90 -21.95
N MET A 572 7.73 5.21 -23.06
CA MET A 572 6.91 5.25 -24.28
C MET A 572 5.49 4.69 -24.05
N LEU A 573 5.37 3.57 -23.34
CA LEU A 573 4.08 3.01 -22.92
C LEU A 573 3.33 3.97 -22.00
N ALA A 574 4.02 4.57 -21.02
CA ALA A 574 3.41 5.53 -20.10
C ALA A 574 2.89 6.77 -20.83
N ILE A 575 3.64 7.30 -21.80
CA ILE A 575 3.21 8.41 -22.66
C ILE A 575 1.98 8.00 -23.47
N HIS A 576 1.97 6.78 -24.03
CA HIS A 576 0.83 6.26 -24.80
C HIS A 576 -0.44 6.21 -23.96
N PHE A 577 -0.41 5.57 -22.79
CA PHE A 577 -1.58 5.44 -21.91
C PHE A 577 -1.98 6.77 -21.25
N SER A 578 -1.01 7.59 -20.86
CA SER A 578 -1.32 8.91 -20.29
C SER A 578 -2.08 9.75 -21.31
N ASN A 579 -1.65 9.79 -22.57
CA ASN A 579 -2.37 10.49 -23.64
C ASN A 579 -3.79 9.93 -23.89
N LEU A 580 -4.06 8.68 -23.54
CA LEU A 580 -5.39 8.08 -23.54
C LEU A 580 -6.26 8.51 -22.35
N GLY A 581 -5.74 9.36 -21.47
CA GLY A 581 -6.43 9.78 -20.25
C GLY A 581 -6.29 8.79 -19.09
N LEU A 582 -5.47 7.75 -19.23
CA LEU A 582 -5.36 6.68 -18.23
C LEU A 582 -4.26 6.99 -17.21
N LYS A 583 -4.60 6.91 -15.93
CA LYS A 583 -3.62 7.08 -14.84
C LYS A 583 -2.62 5.94 -14.85
N THR A 584 -1.34 6.29 -15.01
CA THR A 584 -0.27 5.32 -15.24
C THR A 584 0.79 5.36 -14.14
N LEU A 585 1.07 4.21 -13.54
CA LEU A 585 2.13 4.02 -12.56
C LEU A 585 3.28 3.23 -13.18
N VAL A 586 4.49 3.74 -13.11
CA VAL A 586 5.69 3.12 -13.68
C VAL A 586 6.67 2.74 -12.58
N PHE A 587 6.93 1.45 -12.41
CA PHE A 587 7.95 0.95 -11.49
C PHE A 587 9.29 0.80 -12.19
N VAL A 588 10.32 1.40 -11.60
CA VAL A 588 11.72 1.31 -12.03
C VAL A 588 12.63 0.90 -10.87
N ASP A 589 13.90 0.62 -11.15
CA ASP A 589 14.85 0.03 -10.21
C ASP A 589 15.53 1.03 -9.25
N ASP A 590 15.79 2.29 -9.67
CA ASP A 590 16.58 3.25 -8.89
C ASP A 590 16.03 4.70 -8.96
N PRO A 591 16.22 5.53 -7.91
CA PRO A 591 15.81 6.95 -7.90
C PRO A 591 16.31 7.79 -9.08
N ARG A 592 17.53 7.54 -9.60
CA ARG A 592 18.07 8.27 -10.76
C ARG A 592 17.26 7.98 -12.02
N ILE A 593 16.92 6.71 -12.21
CA ILE A 593 16.12 6.24 -13.34
C ILE A 593 14.68 6.73 -13.20
N THR A 594 14.17 6.82 -11.97
CA THR A 594 12.86 7.42 -11.67
C THR A 594 12.78 8.85 -12.23
N ASN A 595 13.78 9.67 -11.91
CA ASN A 595 13.84 11.06 -12.36
C ASN A 595 14.04 11.19 -13.88
N SER A 596 14.92 10.41 -14.49
CA SER A 596 15.14 10.47 -15.96
C SER A 596 13.91 10.01 -16.75
N THR A 597 13.23 8.97 -16.27
CA THR A 597 12.01 8.42 -16.90
C THR A 597 10.86 9.42 -16.75
N SER A 598 10.67 10.00 -15.56
CA SER A 598 9.66 11.04 -15.31
C SER A 598 9.84 12.25 -16.22
N ARG A 599 11.07 12.77 -16.36
CA ARG A 599 11.37 13.88 -17.30
C ARG A 599 11.01 13.54 -18.74
N THR A 600 11.35 12.34 -19.21
CA THR A 600 11.02 11.89 -20.57
C THR A 600 9.50 11.89 -20.81
N ILE A 601 8.73 11.44 -19.81
CA ILE A 601 7.26 11.42 -19.90
C ILE A 601 6.71 12.86 -19.82
N ALA A 602 7.21 13.68 -18.90
CA ALA A 602 6.75 15.05 -18.71
C ALA A 602 6.99 15.93 -19.95
N GLU A 603 8.17 15.81 -20.59
CA GLU A 603 8.49 16.49 -21.85
C GLU A 603 7.50 16.14 -22.97
N ALA A 604 7.10 14.87 -23.07
CA ALA A 604 6.14 14.41 -24.07
C ALA A 604 4.67 14.77 -23.75
N LEU A 605 4.37 15.13 -22.50
CA LEU A 605 3.03 15.51 -22.03
C LEU A 605 2.90 17.01 -21.72
N ASN A 606 3.83 17.84 -22.18
CA ASN A 606 3.86 19.26 -21.81
C ASN A 606 2.64 20.05 -22.29
N ASP A 607 2.04 19.64 -23.42
CA ASP A 607 0.86 20.29 -24.00
C ASP A 607 -0.47 19.86 -23.33
N ARG A 608 -0.43 18.91 -22.40
CA ARG A 608 -1.62 18.44 -21.69
C ARG A 608 -1.98 19.40 -20.55
N GLU A 609 -3.23 19.88 -20.57
CA GLU A 609 -3.81 20.65 -19.46
C GLU A 609 -3.72 19.90 -18.13
N ASN A 610 -3.39 20.63 -17.07
CA ASN A 610 -3.24 20.07 -15.74
C ASN A 610 -3.48 21.12 -14.65
N SER A 611 -3.78 20.65 -13.43
CA SER A 611 -4.03 21.50 -12.27
C SER A 611 -2.79 21.80 -11.42
N TYR A 612 -1.58 21.65 -11.96
CA TYR A 612 -0.33 21.78 -11.18
C TYR A 612 -0.22 23.14 -10.46
N ASP A 613 -0.39 24.24 -11.19
CA ASP A 613 -0.27 25.60 -10.63
C ASP A 613 -1.37 25.89 -9.60
N GLU A 614 -2.60 25.43 -9.88
CA GLU A 614 -3.71 25.54 -8.94
C GLU A 614 -3.47 24.69 -7.67
N TYR A 615 -2.92 23.50 -7.82
CA TYR A 615 -2.60 22.59 -6.72
C TYR A 615 -1.49 23.18 -5.83
N ILE A 616 -0.46 23.81 -6.42
CA ILE A 616 0.54 24.57 -5.66
C ILE A 616 -0.12 25.70 -4.89
N HIS A 617 -1.00 26.47 -5.54
CA HIS A 617 -1.68 27.60 -4.89
C HIS A 617 -2.55 27.14 -3.71
N ARG A 618 -3.28 26.03 -3.86
CA ARG A 618 -4.10 25.44 -2.78
C ARG A 618 -3.27 24.90 -1.61
N ASN A 619 -1.99 24.57 -1.80
CA ASN A 619 -1.11 23.98 -0.80
C ASN A 619 0.06 24.90 -0.43
N GLN A 620 -0.12 26.23 -0.51
CA GLN A 620 0.95 27.21 -0.30
C GLN A 620 1.71 27.04 1.01
N ASP A 621 1.02 26.76 2.13
CA ASP A 621 1.67 26.57 3.43
C ASP A 621 2.65 25.40 3.43
N LEU A 622 2.27 24.27 2.80
CA LEU A 622 3.15 23.10 2.66
C LEU A 622 4.34 23.40 1.75
N ILE A 623 4.10 24.10 0.64
CA ILE A 623 5.14 24.49 -0.31
C ILE A 623 6.15 25.43 0.35
N GLU A 624 5.67 26.37 1.15
CA GLU A 624 6.50 27.32 1.88
C GLU A 624 7.36 26.62 2.94
N SER A 625 6.78 25.70 3.70
CA SER A 625 7.53 24.90 4.68
C SER A 625 8.61 24.04 4.02
N ILE A 626 8.33 23.45 2.85
CA ILE A 626 9.33 22.73 2.04
C ILE A 626 10.41 23.68 1.51
N ARG A 627 10.04 24.86 1.01
CA ARG A 627 10.98 25.88 0.51
C ARG A 627 11.96 26.30 1.60
N ILE A 628 11.46 26.56 2.81
CA ILE A 628 12.27 26.93 3.97
C ILE A 628 13.22 25.78 4.35
N GLU A 629 12.74 24.53 4.40
CA GLU A 629 13.58 23.38 4.73
C GLU A 629 14.71 23.17 3.71
N LEU A 630 14.39 23.26 2.42
CA LEU A 630 15.36 23.05 1.34
C LEU A 630 16.28 24.26 1.12
N GLY A 631 15.92 25.43 1.66
CA GLY A 631 16.53 26.73 1.39
C GLY A 631 16.05 27.38 0.09
N ASP A 632 15.62 26.58 -0.89
CA ASP A 632 14.98 27.03 -2.12
C ASP A 632 14.09 25.91 -2.66
N PHE A 633 12.90 26.26 -3.17
CA PHE A 633 11.95 25.29 -3.69
C PHE A 633 12.47 24.56 -4.93
N LYS A 634 13.39 25.15 -5.71
CA LYS A 634 13.99 24.51 -6.91
C LYS A 634 14.66 23.17 -6.64
N HIS A 635 15.06 22.92 -5.39
CA HIS A 635 15.67 21.67 -4.94
C HIS A 635 14.64 20.57 -4.64
N SER A 636 13.34 20.90 -4.71
CA SER A 636 12.26 19.94 -4.52
C SER A 636 12.11 19.07 -5.75
N PHE A 637 11.79 17.80 -5.52
CA PHE A 637 11.35 16.91 -6.58
C PHE A 637 9.98 17.29 -7.14
N PHE A 638 9.25 18.20 -6.48
CA PHE A 638 7.95 18.65 -6.97
C PHE A 638 8.03 19.76 -8.02
N THR A 639 9.11 20.56 -8.07
CA THR A 639 9.23 21.82 -8.84
C THR A 639 8.77 21.78 -10.31
N ASP A 640 8.94 20.63 -10.98
CA ASP A 640 8.58 20.44 -12.39
C ASP A 640 7.68 19.22 -12.61
N CYS A 641 6.83 18.88 -11.63
CA CYS A 641 5.88 17.76 -11.73
C CYS A 641 4.64 18.08 -12.58
N LYS A 642 4.80 18.74 -13.73
CA LYS A 642 3.69 18.95 -14.69
C LYS A 642 3.28 17.59 -15.25
N ASN A 643 2.03 17.19 -15.03
CA ASN A 643 1.46 15.89 -15.42
C ASN A 643 2.08 14.63 -14.79
N VAL A 644 3.34 14.65 -14.34
CA VAL A 644 4.09 13.47 -13.92
C VAL A 644 4.73 13.69 -12.54
N GLY A 645 4.47 12.79 -11.59
CA GLY A 645 5.12 12.76 -10.29
C GLY A 645 6.30 11.78 -10.22
N VAL A 646 7.09 11.85 -9.15
CA VAL A 646 8.13 10.86 -8.80
C VAL A 646 7.95 10.31 -7.39
N HIS A 647 8.23 9.03 -7.13
CA HIS A 647 8.16 8.44 -5.79
C HIS A 647 9.34 7.51 -5.48
N HIS A 648 10.19 7.92 -4.54
CA HIS A 648 11.35 7.13 -4.12
C HIS A 648 11.85 7.54 -2.73
N GLY A 649 12.74 6.73 -2.14
CA GLY A 649 13.25 6.93 -0.77
C GLY A 649 14.01 8.25 -0.48
N LEU A 650 14.41 9.02 -1.50
CA LEU A 650 15.04 10.35 -1.30
C LEU A 650 14.03 11.48 -1.03
N LEU A 651 12.73 11.26 -1.22
CA LEU A 651 11.71 12.27 -0.93
C LEU A 651 11.62 12.53 0.57
N LEU A 652 11.47 13.80 0.96
CA LEU A 652 11.10 14.16 2.32
C LEU A 652 9.65 13.73 2.61
N PRO A 653 9.26 13.51 3.87
CA PRO A 653 7.90 13.09 4.22
C PRO A 653 6.79 14.00 3.66
N LEU A 654 6.99 15.32 3.66
CA LEU A 654 6.02 16.26 3.08
C LEU A 654 5.96 16.21 1.56
N GLU A 655 7.11 16.16 0.86
CA GLU A 655 7.13 16.01 -0.60
C GLU A 655 6.43 14.73 -1.03
N ARG A 656 6.66 13.64 -0.29
CA ARG A 656 5.98 12.35 -0.52
C ARG A 656 4.46 12.50 -0.42
N THR A 657 3.98 13.11 0.66
CA THR A 657 2.55 13.37 0.88
C THR A 657 1.97 14.23 -0.24
N LEU A 658 2.70 15.26 -0.65
CA LEU A 658 2.28 16.21 -1.67
C LEU A 658 2.14 15.53 -3.04
N ILE A 659 3.12 14.73 -3.46
CA ILE A 659 3.10 13.97 -4.72
C ILE A 659 2.01 12.90 -4.70
N GLU A 660 1.85 12.17 -3.60
CA GLU A 660 0.80 11.14 -3.47
C GLU A 660 -0.60 11.75 -3.59
N ASN A 661 -0.85 12.89 -2.95
CA ASN A 661 -2.13 13.59 -3.04
C ASN A 661 -2.35 14.19 -4.43
N TYR A 662 -1.29 14.71 -5.06
CA TYR A 662 -1.36 15.21 -6.43
C TYR A 662 -1.70 14.10 -7.43
N PHE A 663 -1.10 12.91 -7.31
CA PHE A 663 -1.47 11.76 -8.15
C PHE A 663 -2.87 11.21 -7.83
N LYS A 664 -3.34 11.29 -6.58
CA LYS A 664 -4.72 10.88 -6.20
C LYS A 664 -5.79 11.80 -6.79
N SER A 665 -5.52 13.10 -6.91
CA SER A 665 -6.45 14.10 -7.45
C SER A 665 -6.87 13.77 -8.89
N THR A 666 -8.16 13.91 -9.24
CA THR A 666 -8.68 13.60 -10.59
C THR A 666 -7.95 14.41 -11.68
N ASN A 667 -7.71 15.69 -11.43
CA ASN A 667 -7.08 16.61 -12.39
C ASN A 667 -5.57 16.82 -12.11
N GLY A 668 -4.98 16.00 -11.23
CA GLY A 668 -3.57 16.10 -10.84
C GLY A 668 -2.63 15.35 -11.79
N ALA A 669 -1.59 14.72 -11.25
CA ALA A 669 -0.66 13.95 -12.08
C ALA A 669 -1.37 12.76 -12.75
N ILE A 670 -1.19 12.63 -14.08
CA ILE A 670 -1.65 11.49 -14.88
C ILE A 670 -0.68 10.31 -14.81
N ALA A 671 0.60 10.58 -14.57
CA ALA A 671 1.62 9.54 -14.41
C ALA A 671 2.42 9.69 -13.11
N LEU A 672 2.86 8.57 -12.55
CA LEU A 672 3.79 8.52 -11.43
C LEU A 672 4.89 7.52 -11.74
N VAL A 673 6.16 7.94 -11.62
CA VAL A 673 7.30 7.02 -11.74
C VAL A 673 7.83 6.72 -10.35
N ALA A 674 8.05 5.46 -10.01
CA ALA A 674 8.38 5.07 -8.65
C ALA A 674 9.36 3.90 -8.55
N THR A 675 10.05 3.81 -7.41
CA THR A 675 10.79 2.61 -7.02
C THR A 675 9.87 1.58 -6.33
N ALA A 676 10.31 0.31 -6.24
CA ALA A 676 9.55 -0.79 -5.64
C ALA A 676 9.04 -0.51 -4.21
N THR A 677 9.70 0.39 -3.46
CA THR A 677 9.24 0.82 -2.12
C THR A 677 7.82 1.38 -2.10
N LEU A 678 7.32 1.94 -3.20
CA LEU A 678 5.94 2.41 -3.31
C LEU A 678 4.92 1.25 -3.33
N ALA A 679 5.35 0.05 -3.76
CA ALA A 679 4.49 -1.12 -3.79
C ALA A 679 4.02 -1.55 -2.39
N GLN A 680 4.65 -1.06 -1.32
CA GLN A 680 4.27 -1.33 0.06
C GLN A 680 3.48 -0.14 0.66
N GLY A 681 2.28 -0.43 1.19
CA GLY A 681 1.61 0.46 2.15
C GLY A 681 0.86 1.70 1.65
N ILE A 682 0.75 2.01 0.34
CA ILE A 682 0.09 3.26 -0.12
C ILE A 682 -1.05 3.00 -1.12
N ASN A 683 -2.21 3.60 -0.89
CA ASN A 683 -3.39 3.48 -1.75
C ASN A 683 -3.37 4.51 -2.90
N LEU A 684 -2.77 4.17 -4.05
CA LEU A 684 -2.72 5.02 -5.25
C LEU A 684 -3.63 4.49 -6.37
N PRO A 685 -4.44 5.33 -7.03
CA PRO A 685 -5.28 4.92 -8.15
C PRO A 685 -4.48 4.88 -9.46
N ALA A 686 -4.07 3.70 -9.90
CA ALA A 686 -3.49 3.51 -11.23
C ALA A 686 -4.39 2.57 -12.06
N GLU A 687 -4.73 2.97 -13.28
CA GLU A 687 -5.42 2.12 -14.25
C GLU A 687 -4.41 1.23 -14.97
N ILE A 688 -3.22 1.77 -15.22
CA ILE A 688 -2.11 1.06 -15.86
C ILE A 688 -0.94 1.01 -14.89
N VAL A 689 -0.40 -0.19 -14.68
CA VAL A 689 0.88 -0.39 -14.00
C VAL A 689 1.89 -0.94 -14.99
N ILE A 690 3.04 -0.29 -15.12
CA ILE A 690 4.14 -0.72 -15.96
C ILE A 690 5.30 -1.09 -15.05
N ILE A 691 5.81 -2.31 -15.17
CA ILE A 691 6.94 -2.80 -14.39
C ILE A 691 8.17 -2.90 -15.31
N ALA A 692 9.14 -2.01 -15.13
CA ALA A 692 10.34 -1.94 -15.96
C ALA A 692 11.47 -2.81 -15.38
N GLY A 693 11.39 -4.11 -15.65
CA GLY A 693 12.38 -5.11 -15.26
C GLY A 693 11.93 -6.02 -14.12
N ASP A 694 12.46 -7.24 -14.13
CA ASP A 694 12.25 -8.28 -13.12
C ASP A 694 13.52 -8.55 -12.29
N ASP A 695 14.50 -7.63 -12.37
CA ASP A 695 15.80 -7.67 -11.70
C ASP A 695 16.23 -6.28 -11.21
N ARG A 696 16.90 -6.26 -10.06
CA ARG A 696 17.46 -5.05 -9.43
C ARG A 696 18.88 -5.29 -8.95
N PHE A 697 19.62 -4.22 -8.67
CA PHE A 697 20.89 -4.35 -7.95
C PHE A 697 20.63 -4.76 -6.50
N ASP A 698 21.51 -5.59 -5.95
CA ASP A 698 21.51 -5.91 -4.51
C ASP A 698 21.81 -4.67 -3.65
N GLU A 699 21.60 -4.78 -2.34
CA GLU A 699 21.81 -3.67 -1.41
C GLU A 699 23.27 -3.17 -1.40
N ASP A 700 24.21 -4.07 -1.68
CA ASP A 700 25.63 -3.78 -1.84
C ASP A 700 25.96 -3.11 -3.19
N GLY A 701 25.05 -3.15 -4.17
CA GLY A 701 25.21 -2.56 -5.49
C GLY A 701 26.19 -3.30 -6.40
N GLU A 702 26.59 -4.52 -6.03
CA GLU A 702 27.61 -5.32 -6.70
C GLU A 702 27.01 -6.19 -7.81
N ASN A 703 25.87 -6.85 -7.54
CA ASN A 703 25.27 -7.80 -8.46
C ASN A 703 23.79 -7.49 -8.74
N ARG A 704 23.32 -7.86 -9.94
CA ARG A 704 21.89 -7.88 -10.24
C ARG A 704 21.28 -9.19 -9.76
N GLN A 705 20.21 -9.07 -8.99
CA GLN A 705 19.43 -10.19 -8.47
C GLN A 705 17.99 -10.08 -9.00
N ARG A 706 17.34 -11.24 -9.18
CA ARG A 706 15.91 -11.30 -9.52
C ARG A 706 15.11 -10.65 -8.38
N VAL A 707 14.07 -9.91 -8.76
CA VAL A 707 13.12 -9.37 -7.80
C VAL A 707 12.25 -10.52 -7.30
N ASN A 708 12.00 -10.59 -6.00
CA ASN A 708 11.16 -11.63 -5.44
C ASN A 708 9.74 -11.57 -6.05
N PRO A 709 9.10 -12.71 -6.36
CA PRO A 709 7.76 -12.77 -6.94
C PRO A 709 6.73 -11.88 -6.24
N HIS A 710 6.73 -11.89 -4.91
CA HIS A 710 5.78 -11.15 -4.11
C HIS A 710 5.92 -9.62 -4.23
N GLU A 711 7.12 -9.10 -4.53
CA GLU A 711 7.31 -7.66 -4.78
C GLU A 711 6.71 -7.25 -6.14
N LEU A 712 6.89 -8.09 -7.16
CA LEU A 712 6.29 -7.89 -8.48
C LEU A 712 4.76 -7.98 -8.41
N LEU A 713 4.21 -8.94 -7.65
CA LEU A 713 2.78 -9.07 -7.41
C LEU A 713 2.21 -7.89 -6.61
N ASN A 714 2.93 -7.38 -5.61
CA ASN A 714 2.53 -6.15 -4.89
C ASN A 714 2.48 -4.92 -5.80
N ALA A 715 3.45 -4.80 -6.72
CA ALA A 715 3.46 -3.74 -7.72
C ALA A 715 2.27 -3.90 -8.69
N ALA A 716 2.05 -5.11 -9.21
CA ALA A 716 0.91 -5.46 -10.07
C ALA A 716 -0.43 -5.18 -9.38
N GLY A 717 -0.53 -5.49 -8.08
CA GLY A 717 -1.66 -5.24 -7.19
C GLY A 717 -2.12 -3.77 -7.13
N ARG A 718 -1.29 -2.83 -7.59
CA ARG A 718 -1.63 -1.39 -7.68
C ARG A 718 -2.45 -1.05 -8.92
N ALA A 719 -2.62 -1.96 -9.87
CA ALA A 719 -3.49 -1.77 -11.03
C ALA A 719 -4.95 -1.98 -10.64
N GLY A 720 -5.78 -1.00 -10.94
CA GLY A 720 -7.16 -0.92 -10.47
C GLY A 720 -7.25 -0.49 -8.99
N ARG A 721 -8.28 0.27 -8.67
CA ARG A 721 -8.66 0.66 -7.32
C ARG A 721 -10.16 0.67 -7.14
N ALA A 722 -10.65 -0.03 -6.13
CA ALA A 722 -12.06 -0.01 -5.75
C ALA A 722 -12.55 1.43 -5.52
N GLY A 723 -13.67 1.79 -6.16
CA GLY A 723 -14.25 3.13 -6.08
C GLY A 723 -13.65 4.17 -7.03
N LEU A 724 -12.65 3.82 -7.85
CA LEU A 724 -12.09 4.69 -8.89
C LEU A 724 -11.94 3.97 -10.24
N SER A 725 -11.32 2.79 -10.25
CA SER A 725 -11.13 1.95 -11.42
C SER A 725 -11.22 0.48 -11.00
N SER A 726 -12.32 -0.20 -11.30
CA SER A 726 -12.50 -1.63 -11.02
C SER A 726 -11.68 -2.53 -11.95
N GLN A 727 -11.24 -2.01 -13.11
CA GLN A 727 -10.46 -2.74 -14.10
C GLN A 727 -9.13 -2.03 -14.39
N GLY A 728 -8.00 -2.74 -14.26
CA GLY A 728 -6.68 -2.24 -14.57
C GLY A 728 -5.88 -3.18 -15.47
N ALA A 729 -4.76 -2.71 -15.99
CA ALA A 729 -3.80 -3.52 -16.73
C ALA A 729 -2.40 -3.41 -16.14
N VAL A 730 -1.69 -4.54 -16.10
CA VAL A 730 -0.30 -4.64 -15.63
C VAL A 730 0.53 -5.10 -16.81
N ILE A 731 1.58 -4.35 -17.15
CA ILE A 731 2.49 -4.68 -18.24
C ILE A 731 3.90 -4.84 -17.68
N LEU A 732 4.40 -6.07 -17.69
CA LEU A 732 5.80 -6.36 -17.37
C LEU A 732 6.66 -6.15 -18.62
N ILE A 733 7.77 -5.44 -18.45
CA ILE A 733 8.85 -5.34 -19.44
C ILE A 733 10.05 -6.08 -18.87
N PRO A 734 10.30 -7.33 -19.29
CA PRO A 734 11.40 -8.14 -18.78
C PRO A 734 12.76 -7.45 -18.94
N GLY A 735 13.68 -7.68 -17.99
CA GLY A 735 15.05 -7.18 -18.08
C GLY A 735 15.79 -7.79 -19.28
N ASP A 736 15.64 -9.11 -19.44
CA ASP A 736 16.11 -9.87 -20.59
C ASP A 736 15.03 -9.94 -21.68
N ILE A 737 15.41 -9.93 -22.95
CA ILE A 737 14.45 -9.93 -24.06
C ILE A 737 13.72 -11.26 -24.11
N VAL A 738 12.39 -11.21 -24.07
CA VAL A 738 11.50 -12.35 -24.33
C VAL A 738 11.08 -12.32 -25.80
N THR A 739 11.17 -13.48 -26.45
CA THR A 739 10.87 -13.61 -27.89
C THR A 739 9.72 -14.56 -28.13
N ILE A 740 9.01 -14.34 -29.22
CA ILE A 740 7.93 -15.20 -29.69
C ILE A 740 8.13 -15.52 -31.18
N LYS A 741 7.85 -16.77 -31.55
CA LYS A 741 7.80 -17.25 -32.93
C LYS A 741 6.55 -18.08 -33.13
N ASP A 742 5.72 -17.66 -34.08
CA ASP A 742 4.40 -18.24 -34.32
C ASP A 742 3.53 -18.22 -33.04
N SER A 743 3.34 -19.38 -32.40
CA SER A 743 2.64 -19.57 -31.11
C SER A 743 3.55 -20.08 -29.99
N THR A 744 4.87 -20.04 -30.19
CA THR A 744 5.88 -20.53 -29.25
C THR A 744 6.64 -19.36 -28.66
N ILE A 745 6.57 -19.20 -27.34
CA ILE A 745 7.30 -18.20 -26.58
C ILE A 745 8.58 -18.81 -25.99
N SER A 746 9.66 -18.03 -25.89
CA SER A 746 10.96 -18.53 -25.44
C SER A 746 10.96 -19.04 -24.00
N ASP A 747 11.87 -19.99 -23.68
CA ASP A 747 12.05 -20.58 -22.34
C ASP A 747 12.13 -19.54 -21.22
N ARG A 748 12.73 -18.39 -21.52
CA ARG A 748 12.85 -17.26 -20.59
C ARG A 748 11.50 -16.79 -20.04
N TRP A 749 10.44 -16.85 -20.85
CA TRP A 749 9.08 -16.55 -20.40
C TRP A 749 8.57 -17.58 -19.41
N TRP A 750 8.85 -18.87 -19.63
CA TRP A 750 8.39 -19.96 -18.77
C TRP A 750 9.04 -19.90 -17.38
N ASP A 751 10.31 -19.52 -17.29
CA ASP A 751 10.96 -19.24 -16.01
C ASP A 751 10.22 -18.12 -15.25
N LEU A 752 9.93 -17.00 -15.92
CA LEU A 752 9.17 -15.87 -15.38
C LEU A 752 7.74 -16.28 -14.96
N LYS A 753 7.03 -17.03 -15.80
CA LYS A 753 5.67 -17.54 -15.53
C LYS A 753 5.68 -18.40 -14.27
N ASN A 754 6.56 -19.39 -14.22
CA ASN A 754 6.58 -20.40 -13.16
C ASN A 754 7.03 -19.80 -11.82
N GLU A 755 7.97 -18.87 -11.83
CA GLU A 755 8.45 -18.22 -10.60
C GLU A 755 7.51 -17.14 -10.08
N VAL A 756 6.92 -16.32 -10.97
CA VAL A 756 6.22 -15.08 -10.58
C VAL A 756 4.71 -15.14 -10.76
N PHE A 757 4.23 -15.59 -11.92
CA PHE A 757 2.82 -15.38 -12.33
C PHE A 757 1.92 -16.62 -12.20
N SER A 758 2.47 -17.77 -11.83
CA SER A 758 1.73 -19.04 -11.70
C SER A 758 1.12 -19.27 -10.31
N LYS A 759 1.62 -18.60 -9.26
CA LYS A 759 1.27 -18.89 -7.86
C LYS A 759 0.13 -18.03 -7.28
N GLY A 760 -0.45 -17.10 -8.05
CA GLY A 760 -1.47 -16.16 -7.56
C GLY A 760 -0.97 -15.24 -6.42
N ASP A 761 -1.90 -14.55 -5.74
CA ASP A 761 -1.54 -13.64 -4.63
C ASP A 761 -1.01 -14.39 -3.40
N GLN A 762 -1.45 -15.64 -3.18
CA GLN A 762 -1.04 -16.53 -2.08
C GLN A 762 0.16 -17.41 -2.49
N CYS A 763 1.33 -16.80 -2.58
CA CYS A 763 2.52 -17.47 -3.12
C CYS A 763 3.57 -17.84 -2.06
N LEU A 764 3.33 -17.52 -0.78
CA LEU A 764 4.31 -17.64 0.28
C LEU A 764 3.82 -18.59 1.39
N LYS A 765 4.53 -19.71 1.53
CA LYS A 765 4.45 -20.57 2.70
C LYS A 765 5.32 -19.98 3.81
N ILE A 766 4.72 -19.66 4.95
CA ILE A 766 5.45 -19.11 6.09
C ILE A 766 6.35 -20.20 6.69
N GLU A 767 7.61 -19.82 6.89
CA GLU A 767 8.64 -20.62 7.53
C GLU A 767 9.14 -19.83 8.73
N ASP A 768 9.38 -20.52 9.84
CA ASP A 768 9.79 -19.88 11.08
C ASP A 768 11.29 -19.56 10.99
N PRO A 769 11.69 -18.27 11.04
CA PRO A 769 13.10 -17.90 10.95
C PRO A 769 13.94 -18.44 12.12
N LEU A 770 13.29 -18.83 13.23
CA LEU A 770 13.96 -19.48 14.36
C LEU A 770 14.46 -20.89 14.01
N GLU A 771 13.83 -21.60 13.06
CA GLU A 771 14.30 -22.91 12.60
C GLU A 771 15.70 -22.78 11.99
N TYR A 772 15.84 -21.89 11.01
CA TYR A 772 17.13 -21.57 10.38
C TYR A 772 18.15 -21.01 11.38
N PHE A 773 17.71 -20.10 12.25
CA PHE A 773 18.59 -19.54 13.28
C PHE A 773 19.16 -20.64 14.19
N LEU A 774 18.32 -21.53 14.70
CA LEU A 774 18.73 -22.66 15.53
C LEU A 774 19.61 -23.67 14.78
N ASP A 775 19.38 -23.86 13.49
CA ASP A 775 20.22 -24.73 12.65
C ASP A 775 21.64 -24.19 12.47
N THR A 776 21.82 -22.86 12.34
CA THR A 776 23.16 -22.28 12.27
C THR A 776 23.95 -22.34 13.58
N MET A 777 23.28 -22.61 14.72
CA MET A 777 23.92 -22.77 16.02
C MET A 777 24.50 -24.18 16.25
N GLN A 778 24.43 -25.07 15.25
CA GLN A 778 24.76 -26.49 15.45
C GLN A 778 26.25 -26.83 15.57
N GLU A 779 27.16 -25.96 15.12
CA GLU A 779 28.61 -26.21 15.19
C GLU A 779 29.24 -25.61 16.47
N ASN A 780 29.61 -26.49 17.42
CA ASN A 780 30.14 -26.08 18.72
C ASN A 780 31.52 -25.37 18.67
N ASN A 781 32.22 -25.40 17.52
CA ASN A 781 33.59 -24.91 17.39
C ASN A 781 33.74 -23.61 16.58
N GLU A 782 32.67 -23.05 16.00
CA GLU A 782 32.74 -21.78 15.28
C GLU A 782 32.39 -20.59 16.19
N ASP A 783 33.11 -19.47 16.02
CA ASP A 783 32.80 -18.21 16.67
C ASP A 783 31.47 -17.65 16.14
N LEU A 784 30.58 -17.24 17.05
CA LEU A 784 29.32 -16.60 16.67
C LEU A 784 29.59 -15.31 15.89
N THR A 785 28.90 -15.16 14.75
CA THR A 785 28.92 -13.92 13.97
C THR A 785 28.31 -12.75 14.78
N VAL A 786 28.63 -11.51 14.39
CA VAL A 786 28.08 -10.30 15.04
C VAL A 786 26.55 -10.32 15.04
N ASP A 787 25.93 -10.71 13.93
CA ASP A 787 24.47 -10.79 13.81
C ASP A 787 23.86 -11.84 14.75
N GLN A 788 24.50 -13.01 14.85
CA GLN A 788 24.07 -14.06 15.78
C GLN A 788 24.18 -13.62 17.23
N LYS A 789 25.28 -12.95 17.62
CA LYS A 789 25.45 -12.40 18.98
C LYS A 789 24.38 -11.36 19.30
N ASN A 790 24.09 -10.45 18.37
CA ASN A 790 23.06 -9.41 18.55
C ASN A 790 21.66 -10.00 18.76
N ILE A 791 21.32 -11.07 18.04
CA ILE A 791 20.07 -11.80 18.22
C ILE A 791 20.05 -12.49 19.60
N LEU A 792 21.15 -13.14 19.99
CA LEU A 792 21.27 -13.81 21.28
C LEU A 792 21.14 -12.86 22.47
N TYR A 793 21.65 -11.62 22.35
CA TYR A 793 21.49 -10.60 23.40
C TYR A 793 20.04 -10.18 23.65
N ARG A 794 19.10 -10.52 22.75
CA ARG A 794 17.67 -10.21 22.94
C ARG A 794 16.94 -11.25 23.78
N PHE A 795 17.49 -12.47 23.88
CA PHE A 795 16.92 -13.54 24.69
C PHE A 795 17.37 -13.43 26.15
N LYS A 796 16.45 -13.63 27.09
CA LYS A 796 16.75 -13.47 28.52
C LYS A 796 17.34 -14.78 29.09
N PRO A 797 18.49 -14.76 29.80
CA PRO A 797 18.98 -15.94 30.49
C PRO A 797 18.03 -16.33 31.64
N GLU A 798 17.92 -17.64 31.92
CA GLU A 798 16.95 -18.23 32.87
C GLU A 798 17.02 -17.64 34.29
N ASN A 799 18.16 -17.04 34.67
CA ASN A 799 18.42 -16.51 36.02
C ASN A 799 18.01 -15.05 36.24
N ILE A 800 17.55 -14.31 35.21
CA ILE A 800 17.36 -12.84 35.28
C ILE A 800 15.89 -12.39 35.07
N SER A 801 14.97 -13.26 34.63
CA SER A 801 13.65 -12.82 34.14
C SER A 801 12.45 -13.71 34.47
N HIS A 802 11.27 -13.09 34.58
CA HIS A 802 9.95 -13.73 34.70
C HIS A 802 9.49 -14.51 33.45
N ILE A 803 10.10 -14.25 32.28
CA ILE A 803 9.85 -14.97 31.02
C ILE A 803 11.04 -15.90 30.75
N ASP A 804 10.79 -17.20 30.85
CA ASP A 804 11.73 -18.27 30.49
C ASP A 804 11.90 -18.33 28.96
N THR A 805 13.13 -18.12 28.45
CA THR A 805 13.46 -18.19 27.01
C THR A 805 13.05 -19.53 26.41
N LYS A 806 13.17 -20.63 27.17
CA LYS A 806 12.71 -21.95 26.73
C LYS A 806 11.20 -21.98 26.55
N ASN A 807 10.45 -21.41 27.49
CA ASN A 807 8.99 -21.29 27.38
C ASN A 807 8.59 -20.43 26.17
N LEU A 808 9.30 -19.33 25.91
CA LEU A 808 9.06 -18.48 24.76
C LEU A 808 9.29 -19.24 23.44
N LEU A 809 10.42 -19.95 23.32
CA LEU A 809 10.74 -20.75 22.13
C LEU A 809 9.81 -21.95 21.97
N ASN A 810 9.29 -22.54 23.05
CA ASN A 810 8.28 -23.60 22.98
C ASN A 810 6.95 -23.13 22.37
N LYS A 811 6.71 -21.81 22.31
CA LYS A 811 5.57 -21.21 21.60
C LYS A 811 5.91 -20.85 20.15
N SER A 812 7.13 -21.10 19.67
CA SER A 812 7.49 -20.83 18.26
C SER A 812 6.69 -21.67 17.27
N PHE A 813 6.60 -21.20 16.04
CA PHE A 813 5.97 -21.96 14.96
C PHE A 813 6.81 -23.19 14.60
N TYR A 814 8.13 -23.10 14.76
CA TYR A 814 9.05 -24.22 14.67
C TYR A 814 8.77 -25.28 15.73
N ALA A 815 8.56 -24.91 17.00
CA ALA A 815 8.21 -25.87 18.05
C ALA A 815 6.91 -26.64 17.73
N TYR A 816 5.90 -25.92 17.20
CA TYR A 816 4.65 -26.50 16.73
C TYR A 816 4.87 -27.50 15.59
N LYS A 817 5.60 -27.11 14.55
CA LYS A 817 5.96 -28.00 13.43
C LYS A 817 6.76 -29.22 13.90
N ALA A 818 7.71 -29.02 14.80
CA ALA A 818 8.54 -30.10 15.34
C ALA A 818 7.70 -31.11 16.13
N ALA A 819 6.71 -30.66 16.92
CA ALA A 819 5.77 -31.54 17.61
C ALA A 819 4.93 -32.39 16.63
N ASN A 820 4.38 -31.76 15.59
CA ASN A 820 3.52 -32.45 14.62
C ASN A 820 4.29 -33.40 13.70
N ASN A 821 5.56 -33.10 13.41
CA ASN A 821 6.42 -33.90 12.54
C ASN A 821 7.28 -34.93 13.29
N GLY A 822 7.09 -35.12 14.60
CA GLY A 822 7.86 -36.06 15.42
C GLY A 822 9.34 -35.66 15.62
N LYS A 823 9.68 -34.38 15.43
CA LYS A 823 11.04 -33.82 15.58
C LYS A 823 11.26 -33.08 16.90
N SER A 824 10.40 -33.31 17.92
CA SER A 824 10.51 -32.61 19.21
C SER A 824 11.85 -32.82 19.91
N GLU A 825 12.48 -33.99 19.79
CA GLU A 825 13.80 -34.22 20.38
C GLU A 825 14.89 -33.34 19.74
N GLN A 826 14.86 -33.20 18.41
CA GLN A 826 15.78 -32.33 17.67
C GLN A 826 15.62 -30.87 18.10
N PHE A 827 14.37 -30.39 18.13
CA PHE A 827 14.05 -29.04 18.61
C PHE A 827 14.57 -28.80 20.03
N ASN A 828 14.25 -29.71 20.96
CA ASN A 828 14.69 -29.58 22.35
C ASN A 828 16.21 -29.59 22.49
N MET A 829 16.93 -30.37 21.67
CA MET A 829 18.39 -30.36 21.66
C MET A 829 18.93 -29.02 21.15
N GLN A 830 18.35 -28.45 20.10
CA GLN A 830 18.75 -27.15 19.55
C GLN A 830 18.50 -26.02 20.54
N VAL A 831 17.34 -26.00 21.20
CA VAL A 831 17.04 -25.02 22.26
C VAL A 831 18.03 -25.14 23.42
N ARG A 832 18.38 -26.36 23.86
CA ARG A 832 19.41 -26.53 24.90
C ARG A 832 20.75 -25.94 24.49
N ARG A 833 21.21 -26.20 23.27
CA ARG A 833 22.46 -25.61 22.75
C ARG A 833 22.40 -24.09 22.68
N LEU A 834 21.27 -23.53 22.26
CA LEU A 834 21.06 -22.08 22.28
C LEU A 834 21.21 -21.53 23.70
N LEU A 835 20.57 -22.16 24.69
CA LEU A 835 20.69 -21.76 26.09
C LEU A 835 22.13 -21.88 26.60
N ASP A 836 22.87 -22.93 26.20
CA ASP A 836 24.29 -23.07 26.52
C ASP A 836 25.10 -21.92 25.91
N ARG A 837 24.86 -21.56 24.64
CA ARG A 837 25.51 -20.40 23.98
C ARG A 837 25.14 -19.05 24.61
N ILE A 838 23.88 -18.87 25.00
CA ILE A 838 23.43 -17.69 25.77
C ILE A 838 24.21 -17.66 27.08
N ASN A 839 24.28 -18.75 27.82
CA ASN A 839 25.03 -18.81 29.07
C ASN A 839 26.54 -18.55 28.86
N GLU A 840 27.14 -19.05 27.77
CA GLU A 840 28.53 -18.71 27.38
C GLU A 840 28.72 -17.22 27.09
N LEU A 841 27.79 -16.58 26.36
CA LEU A 841 27.83 -15.15 26.06
C LEU A 841 27.60 -14.28 27.32
N TYR A 842 26.74 -14.74 28.22
CA TYR A 842 26.36 -14.04 29.44
C TYR A 842 27.21 -14.42 30.66
N ASN A 843 28.20 -15.34 30.52
CA ASN A 843 29.27 -15.66 31.49
C ASN A 843 30.23 -14.47 31.76
N LEU A 844 29.80 -13.25 31.45
CA LEU A 844 30.25 -12.03 32.08
C LEU A 844 29.75 -12.01 33.54
N SER A 845 30.61 -11.57 34.47
CA SER A 845 30.37 -11.56 35.93
C SER A 845 28.97 -11.07 36.33
N GLU A 846 28.51 -11.42 37.54
CA GLU A 846 27.26 -10.90 38.14
C GLU A 846 27.20 -9.36 38.22
N GLU A 847 28.28 -8.66 37.87
CA GLU A 847 28.46 -7.20 37.96
C GLU A 847 27.72 -6.38 36.87
N TYR A 848 27.11 -7.00 35.85
CA TYR A 848 26.53 -6.29 34.68
C TYR A 848 24.99 -6.32 34.57
N LEU A 849 24.25 -6.30 35.70
CA LEU A 849 22.81 -6.57 35.72
C LEU A 849 21.97 -5.61 34.84
N TRP A 850 22.08 -4.29 35.01
CA TRP A 850 21.30 -3.30 34.24
C TRP A 850 21.81 -3.14 32.80
N GLN A 851 23.10 -3.39 32.55
CA GLN A 851 23.66 -3.37 31.20
C GLN A 851 23.10 -4.51 30.36
N LYS A 852 22.89 -5.68 30.97
CA LYS A 852 22.21 -6.81 30.33
C LYS A 852 20.77 -6.42 29.94
N GLU A 853 20.06 -5.68 30.77
CA GLU A 853 18.70 -5.20 30.45
C GLU A 853 18.66 -4.21 29.27
N ILE A 854 19.58 -3.25 29.23
CA ILE A 854 19.68 -2.32 28.08
C ILE A 854 20.13 -3.06 26.81
N GLY A 855 21.02 -4.04 26.94
CA GLY A 855 21.46 -4.90 25.83
C GLY A 855 20.30 -5.70 25.23
N ILE A 856 19.39 -6.20 26.07
CA ILE A 856 18.16 -6.87 25.63
C ILE A 856 17.24 -5.90 24.87
N LYS A 857 17.10 -4.66 25.35
CA LYS A 857 16.25 -3.64 24.72
C LYS A 857 16.78 -3.17 23.36
N THR A 858 18.11 -3.07 23.22
CA THR A 858 18.76 -2.44 22.06
C THR A 858 19.40 -3.44 21.08
N GLY A 859 19.69 -4.66 21.53
CA GLY A 859 20.52 -5.63 20.81
C GLY A 859 22.01 -5.27 20.80
N VAL A 860 22.43 -4.30 21.62
CA VAL A 860 23.83 -3.89 21.77
C VAL A 860 24.50 -4.75 22.84
N GLU A 861 25.76 -5.10 22.61
CA GLU A 861 26.54 -5.94 23.53
C GLU A 861 26.68 -5.28 24.93
N PRO A 862 26.39 -6.00 26.03
CA PRO A 862 26.45 -5.47 27.39
C PRO A 862 27.80 -4.84 27.77
N LEU A 863 28.91 -5.34 27.21
CA LEU A 863 30.23 -4.77 27.45
C LEU A 863 30.35 -3.33 26.91
N ILE A 864 29.73 -3.02 25.76
CA ILE A 864 29.75 -1.66 25.20
C ILE A 864 28.93 -0.72 26.09
N ILE A 865 27.80 -1.22 26.60
CA ILE A 865 26.92 -0.46 27.51
C ILE A 865 27.65 -0.20 28.82
N TYR A 866 28.42 -1.16 29.31
CA TYR A 866 29.30 -0.99 30.46
C TYR A 866 30.39 0.06 30.20
N GLU A 867 31.12 -0.04 29.09
CA GLU A 867 32.14 0.95 28.70
C GLU A 867 31.54 2.36 28.56
N LEU A 868 30.32 2.47 28.00
CA LEU A 868 29.58 3.72 27.93
C LEU A 868 29.24 4.24 29.32
N GLY A 869 28.74 3.37 30.20
CA GLY A 869 28.44 3.70 31.59
C GLY A 869 29.67 4.19 32.38
N ASN A 870 30.83 3.55 32.18
CA ASN A 870 32.09 3.97 32.79
C ASN A 870 32.55 5.32 32.25
N ALA A 871 32.43 5.56 30.94
CA ALA A 871 32.77 6.83 30.33
C ALA A 871 31.88 7.97 30.85
N ILE A 872 30.60 7.69 31.12
CA ILE A 872 29.64 8.61 31.75
C ILE A 872 30.10 8.96 33.17
N GLU A 873 30.41 7.94 34.00
CA GLU A 873 30.88 8.16 35.37
C GLU A 873 32.19 8.95 35.44
N GLN A 874 33.15 8.62 34.56
CA GLN A 874 34.44 9.33 34.50
C GLN A 874 34.28 10.81 34.14
N ARG A 875 33.29 11.17 33.32
CA ARG A 875 32.98 12.56 32.94
C ARG A 875 32.15 13.29 34.01
N GLY A 876 31.45 12.54 34.86
CA GLY A 876 30.48 12.99 35.86
C GLY A 876 29.05 13.05 35.31
N ILE A 877 28.11 12.38 35.98
CA ILE A 877 26.70 12.31 35.56
C ILE A 877 26.05 13.70 35.54
N GLU A 878 26.18 14.48 36.62
CA GLU A 878 25.63 15.84 36.69
C GLU A 878 26.16 16.77 35.58
N ASN A 879 27.44 16.63 35.22
CA ASN A 879 28.06 17.38 34.12
C ASN A 879 27.37 17.05 32.79
N LEU A 880 27.17 15.76 32.50
CA LEU A 880 26.49 15.34 31.28
C LEU A 880 25.01 15.70 31.26
N LEU A 881 24.30 15.61 32.39
CA LEU A 881 22.91 16.05 32.49
C LEU A 881 22.76 17.56 32.24
N SER A 882 23.77 18.36 32.57
CA SER A 882 23.76 19.82 32.34
C SER A 882 24.11 20.25 30.92
N LYS A 883 24.58 19.33 30.06
CA LYS A 883 25.01 19.64 28.69
C LYS A 883 23.86 19.88 27.74
N SER A 884 24.06 20.83 26.84
CA SER A 884 23.20 21.00 25.66
C SER A 884 23.29 19.79 24.72
N ILE A 885 22.28 19.62 23.87
CA ILE A 885 22.25 18.54 22.86
C ILE A 885 23.50 18.58 21.96
N THR A 886 23.97 19.78 21.59
CA THR A 886 25.19 19.92 20.77
C THR A 886 26.46 19.47 21.49
N GLU A 887 26.56 19.71 22.79
CA GLU A 887 27.71 19.24 23.58
C GLU A 887 27.65 17.73 23.84
N LEU A 888 26.44 17.16 23.93
CA LEU A 888 26.23 15.71 24.00
C LEU A 888 26.61 15.03 22.68
N ILE A 889 26.36 15.68 21.53
CA ILE A 889 26.82 15.21 20.22
C ILE A 889 28.35 15.13 20.19
N ASP A 890 29.04 16.20 20.60
CA ASP A 890 30.51 16.22 20.63
C ASP A 890 31.05 15.12 21.57
N TRP A 891 30.47 14.99 22.76
CA TRP A 891 30.86 13.97 23.73
C TRP A 891 30.67 12.54 23.19
N PHE A 892 29.53 12.26 22.55
CA PHE A 892 29.22 10.93 22.04
C PHE A 892 30.19 10.50 20.95
N PHE A 893 30.50 11.39 20.00
CA PHE A 893 31.47 11.10 18.94
C PHE A 893 32.92 11.05 19.46
N GLU A 894 33.26 11.86 20.46
CA GLU A 894 34.55 11.74 21.16
C GLU A 894 34.69 10.36 21.81
N TRP A 895 33.65 9.89 22.52
CA TRP A 895 33.64 8.55 23.11
C TRP A 895 33.72 7.44 22.07
N ILE A 896 32.92 7.49 21.00
CA ILE A 896 32.98 6.49 19.91
C ILE A 896 34.38 6.44 19.29
N SER A 897 35.07 7.58 19.21
CA SER A 897 36.42 7.65 18.62
C SER A 897 37.51 6.94 19.42
N THR A 898 37.25 6.61 20.70
CA THR A 898 38.24 5.98 21.58
C THR A 898 38.53 4.52 21.25
N ASN A 899 37.61 3.83 20.56
CA ASN A 899 37.76 2.42 20.22
C ASN A 899 37.07 2.10 18.89
N GLU A 900 37.82 1.53 17.95
CA GLU A 900 37.32 1.19 16.61
C GLU A 900 36.14 0.20 16.65
N VAL A 901 36.05 -0.61 17.69
CA VAL A 901 35.00 -1.61 17.86
C VAL A 901 33.63 -0.98 18.15
N PHE A 902 33.57 0.21 18.75
CA PHE A 902 32.30 0.82 19.17
C PHE A 902 31.42 1.17 17.98
N ILE A 903 31.99 1.73 16.91
CA ILE A 903 31.21 2.16 15.75
C ILE A 903 30.58 0.96 15.02
N GLU A 904 31.33 -0.14 14.85
CA GLU A 904 30.86 -1.34 14.15
C GLU A 904 29.81 -2.11 14.96
N LYS A 905 29.95 -2.12 16.30
CA LYS A 905 29.00 -2.84 17.17
C LYS A 905 27.74 -2.05 17.50
N ILE A 906 27.79 -0.72 17.50
CA ILE A 906 26.58 0.13 17.64
C ILE A 906 25.83 0.19 16.31
N PHE A 907 26.53 0.45 15.20
CA PHE A 907 25.95 0.56 13.86
C PHE A 907 26.19 -0.70 13.04
N THR A 908 25.41 -1.74 13.36
CA THR A 908 25.62 -3.11 12.83
C THR A 908 25.34 -3.27 11.33
N LYS A 909 24.57 -2.37 10.71
CA LYS A 909 24.25 -2.44 9.28
C LYS A 909 25.41 -1.93 8.44
N LYS A 910 25.92 -2.78 7.53
CA LYS A 910 26.95 -2.40 6.54
C LYS A 910 26.56 -1.15 5.74
N SER A 911 25.28 -1.03 5.36
CA SER A 911 24.76 0.15 4.66
C SER A 911 24.86 1.45 5.47
N THR A 912 24.70 1.37 6.79
CA THR A 912 24.83 2.51 7.71
C THR A 912 26.29 2.95 7.80
N ILE A 913 27.21 2.00 7.96
CA ILE A 913 28.65 2.26 7.96
C ILE A 913 29.09 2.88 6.62
N ASP A 914 28.61 2.35 5.50
CA ASP A 914 28.88 2.92 4.18
C ASP A 914 28.33 4.34 4.02
N GLN A 915 27.16 4.61 4.60
CA GLN A 915 26.60 5.95 4.59
C GLN A 915 27.39 6.91 5.48
N ILE A 916 27.88 6.47 6.65
CA ILE A 916 28.82 7.21 7.49
C ILE A 916 30.07 7.56 6.69
N LYS A 917 30.72 6.56 6.06
CA LYS A 917 31.89 6.76 5.19
C LYS A 917 31.62 7.82 4.13
N LYS A 918 30.50 7.71 3.42
CA LYS A 918 30.11 8.69 2.38
C LYS A 918 29.92 10.10 2.95
N SER A 919 29.24 10.22 4.09
CA SER A 919 28.98 11.51 4.75
C SER A 919 30.24 12.22 5.27
N ILE A 920 31.35 11.49 5.47
CA ILE A 920 32.66 12.07 5.86
C ILE A 920 33.68 12.09 4.71
N GLY A 921 33.23 11.82 3.47
CA GLY A 921 34.07 11.93 2.26
C GLY A 921 35.02 10.75 2.03
N LEU A 922 34.67 9.57 2.54
CA LEU A 922 35.39 8.32 2.33
C LEU A 922 34.67 7.42 1.33
N LYS A 923 35.43 6.53 0.68
CA LYS A 923 34.89 5.50 -0.21
C LYS A 923 34.40 4.31 0.62
N SER A 924 33.47 3.51 0.08
CA SER A 924 32.98 2.30 0.78
C SER A 924 34.10 1.33 1.17
N GLU A 925 35.17 1.26 0.38
CA GLU A 925 36.37 0.42 0.62
C GLU A 925 37.28 0.92 1.76
N SER A 926 37.06 2.14 2.29
CA SER A 926 37.89 2.70 3.37
C SER A 926 37.76 1.90 4.67
N SER A 927 38.85 1.86 5.46
CA SER A 927 38.90 1.15 6.74
C SER A 927 38.15 1.89 7.85
N VAL A 928 37.86 1.22 8.96
CA VAL A 928 37.24 1.85 10.14
C VAL A 928 38.17 2.88 10.77
N SER A 929 39.48 2.63 10.77
CA SER A 929 40.47 3.59 11.25
C SER A 929 40.40 4.93 10.50
N ASP A 930 40.17 4.87 9.17
CA ASP A 930 39.94 6.08 8.35
C ASP A 930 38.67 6.82 8.79
N VAL A 931 37.61 6.10 9.14
CA VAL A 931 36.34 6.67 9.62
C VAL A 931 36.56 7.42 10.93
N LEU A 932 37.28 6.85 11.88
CA LEU A 932 37.54 7.47 13.19
C LEU A 932 38.37 8.74 13.06
N SER A 933 39.37 8.75 12.16
CA SER A 933 40.19 9.95 11.91
C SER A 933 39.39 11.16 11.41
N LYS A 934 38.20 10.91 10.84
CA LYS A 934 37.29 11.93 10.27
C LYS A 934 35.94 12.00 10.97
N ILE A 935 35.74 11.32 12.09
CA ILE A 935 34.43 11.23 12.75
C ILE A 935 33.96 12.59 13.27
N GLY A 936 34.88 13.51 13.59
CA GLY A 936 34.55 14.89 13.93
C GLY A 936 33.76 15.63 12.84
N ILE A 937 33.98 15.29 11.56
CA ILE A 937 33.18 15.84 10.45
C ILE A 937 31.72 15.42 10.58
N LEU A 938 31.46 14.17 10.99
CA LEU A 938 30.10 13.68 11.20
C LEU A 938 29.42 14.38 12.38
N ALA A 939 30.16 14.63 13.47
CA ALA A 939 29.67 15.40 14.61
C ALA A 939 29.28 16.83 14.19
N ASP A 940 30.11 17.50 13.40
CA ASP A 940 29.82 18.84 12.88
C ASP A 940 28.59 18.85 11.96
N ILE A 941 28.47 17.89 11.04
CA ILE A 941 27.29 17.74 10.17
C ILE A 941 26.02 17.55 11.01
N LEU A 942 26.07 16.71 12.05
CA LEU A 942 24.92 16.49 12.92
C LEU A 942 24.56 17.74 13.72
N LYS A 943 25.55 18.49 14.23
CA LYS A 943 25.33 19.78 14.91
C LYS A 943 24.63 20.78 14.00
N TYR A 944 25.13 20.95 12.77
CA TYR A 944 24.47 21.81 11.79
C TYR A 944 23.02 21.39 11.53
N TYR A 945 22.77 20.09 11.41
CA TYR A 945 21.42 19.56 11.25
C TYR A 945 20.53 19.85 12.48
N VAL A 946 20.98 19.62 13.72
CA VAL A 946 20.13 19.89 14.90
C VAL A 946 19.93 21.38 15.16
N GLN A 947 20.83 22.24 14.68
CA GLN A 947 20.73 23.71 14.77
C GLN A 947 19.76 24.33 13.74
N GLY A 948 19.14 23.52 12.87
CA GLY A 948 18.10 24.01 11.97
C GLY A 948 18.61 24.72 10.72
N ILE A 949 19.83 24.47 10.24
CA ILE A 949 20.27 25.05 8.96
C ILE A 949 19.50 24.43 7.78
N PRO A 950 19.17 25.19 6.71
CA PRO A 950 18.55 24.65 5.51
C PRO A 950 19.35 23.53 4.83
N LEU A 951 18.68 22.63 4.12
CA LEU A 951 19.31 21.44 3.53
C LEU A 951 20.30 21.74 2.41
N ASN A 952 20.14 22.86 1.68
CA ASN A 952 21.13 23.28 0.69
C ASN A 952 22.47 23.63 1.36
N GLU A 953 22.44 24.37 2.47
CA GLU A 953 23.63 24.68 3.26
C GLU A 953 24.22 23.42 3.90
N LEU A 954 23.38 22.52 4.43
CA LEU A 954 23.83 21.24 4.97
C LEU A 954 24.53 20.38 3.90
N ASN A 955 23.99 20.36 2.68
CA ASN A 955 24.54 19.62 1.56
C ASN A 955 25.96 20.11 1.19
N ASP A 956 26.19 21.42 1.29
CA ASP A 956 27.50 22.04 1.04
C ASP A 956 28.53 21.73 2.14
N LYS A 957 28.06 21.49 3.38
CA LYS A 957 28.92 21.03 4.49
C LYS A 957 29.30 19.56 4.39
N ILE A 958 28.49 18.73 3.71
CA ILE A 958 28.80 17.31 3.53
C ILE A 958 29.84 17.16 2.39
N PRO A 959 31.03 16.58 2.66
CA PRO A 959 32.07 16.40 1.66
C PRO A 959 31.65 15.48 0.50
N ASP A 960 32.24 15.71 -0.68
CA ASP A 960 32.08 14.81 -1.83
C ASP A 960 33.05 13.62 -1.74
N VAL A 961 32.56 12.41 -2.06
CA VAL A 961 33.39 11.19 -2.07
C VAL A 961 34.22 11.05 -3.35
N SER A 962 33.66 11.46 -4.49
CA SER A 962 34.35 11.32 -5.79
C SER A 962 33.97 12.40 -6.80
N ARG A 963 32.68 12.58 -7.06
CA ARG A 963 32.15 13.63 -7.94
C ARG A 963 31.20 14.52 -7.16
N ALA A 964 31.25 15.81 -7.48
CA ALA A 964 30.28 16.78 -6.97
C ALA A 964 28.85 16.35 -7.33
N ASP A 965 27.94 16.52 -6.37
CA ASP A 965 26.51 16.34 -6.61
C ASP A 965 25.98 17.46 -7.50
N ASN A 966 25.90 17.20 -8.80
CA ASN A 966 25.38 18.14 -9.80
C ASN A 966 23.87 17.93 -10.07
N THR A 967 23.16 17.14 -9.26
CA THR A 967 21.76 16.79 -9.55
C THR A 967 20.77 17.92 -9.27
N GLY A 968 21.15 18.88 -8.42
CA GLY A 968 20.28 19.96 -7.97
C GLY A 968 19.27 19.54 -6.89
N TYR A 969 19.21 18.26 -6.48
CA TYR A 969 18.24 17.75 -5.51
C TYR A 969 18.80 17.50 -4.12
N LEU A 970 20.02 17.96 -3.81
CA LEU A 970 20.63 17.87 -2.48
C LEU A 970 20.75 16.42 -1.97
N VAL A 971 21.27 15.51 -2.82
CA VAL A 971 21.27 14.07 -2.57
C VAL A 971 22.09 13.71 -1.32
N LYS A 972 23.17 14.46 -1.02
CA LYS A 972 23.98 14.22 0.17
C LYS A 972 23.19 14.52 1.45
N ALA A 973 22.58 15.70 1.53
CA ALA A 973 21.75 16.09 2.67
C ALA A 973 20.54 15.16 2.85
N ARG A 974 19.85 14.79 1.76
CA ARG A 974 18.71 13.86 1.83
C ARG A 974 19.10 12.47 2.30
N ASN A 975 20.22 11.92 1.84
CA ASN A 975 20.71 10.64 2.36
C ASN A 975 21.07 10.73 3.85
N PHE A 976 21.68 11.85 4.28
CA PHE A 976 21.93 12.08 5.69
C PHE A 976 20.62 12.08 6.50
N VAL A 977 19.63 12.89 6.11
CA VAL A 977 18.36 13.04 6.83
C VAL A 977 17.51 11.77 6.80
N ASN A 978 17.33 11.14 5.63
CA ASN A 978 16.41 10.01 5.47
C ASN A 978 17.02 8.66 5.91
N ARG A 979 18.36 8.52 5.88
CA ARG A 979 19.02 7.24 6.17
C ARG A 979 19.92 7.28 7.39
N LEU A 980 20.74 8.32 7.56
CA LEU A 980 21.73 8.35 8.63
C LEU A 980 21.21 8.93 9.93
N ALA A 981 20.43 10.02 9.91
CA ALA A 981 19.88 10.63 11.12
C ALA A 981 19.01 9.67 11.96
N PRO A 982 18.15 8.80 11.38
CA PRO A 982 17.42 7.79 12.14
C PRO A 982 18.35 6.77 12.80
N GLU A 983 19.41 6.34 12.12
CA GLU A 983 20.38 5.39 12.65
C GLU A 983 21.23 6.04 13.76
N LEU A 984 21.65 7.31 13.61
CA LEU A 984 22.32 8.05 14.67
C LEU A 984 21.41 8.24 15.88
N SER A 985 20.12 8.53 15.66
CA SER A 985 19.11 8.63 16.72
C SER A 985 19.05 7.38 17.59
N PHE A 986 19.25 6.18 17.03
CA PHE A 986 19.38 4.94 17.82
C PHE A 986 20.58 4.98 18.77
N GLY A 987 21.76 5.37 18.30
CA GLY A 987 22.96 5.50 19.13
C GLY A 987 22.79 6.54 20.26
N PHE A 988 22.14 7.66 19.97
CA PHE A 988 21.81 8.67 20.99
C PHE A 988 20.69 8.23 21.93
N GLY A 989 19.80 7.34 21.48
CA GLY A 989 18.84 6.63 22.35
C GLY A 989 19.54 5.74 23.36
N LEU A 990 20.56 4.98 22.92
CA LEU A 990 21.39 4.21 23.83
C LEU A 990 22.07 5.10 24.89
N LEU A 991 22.65 6.24 24.48
CA LEU A 991 23.21 7.22 25.43
C LEU A 991 22.17 7.70 26.45
N SER A 992 20.98 8.08 25.99
CA SER A 992 19.89 8.52 26.87
C SER A 992 19.49 7.45 27.89
N MET A 993 19.35 6.20 27.46
CA MET A 993 19.00 5.07 28.34
C MET A 993 20.08 4.81 29.39
N VAL A 994 21.35 4.76 28.99
CA VAL A 994 22.46 4.50 29.92
C VAL A 994 22.62 5.66 30.91
N LEU A 995 22.51 6.90 30.44
CA LEU A 995 22.61 8.09 31.31
C LEU A 995 21.45 8.15 32.31
N THR A 996 20.23 7.81 31.87
CA THR A 996 19.03 7.73 32.72
C THR A 996 19.18 6.67 33.79
N GLU A 997 19.63 5.47 33.42
CA GLU A 997 19.84 4.37 34.35
C GLU A 997 20.92 4.71 35.40
N LYS A 998 22.03 5.32 34.96
CA LYS A 998 23.08 5.80 35.86
C LYS A 998 22.60 6.91 36.81
N ALA A 999 21.82 7.86 36.31
CA ALA A 999 21.25 8.92 37.14
C ALA A 999 20.25 8.39 38.19
N ASN A 1000 19.51 7.32 37.88
CA ASN A 1000 18.60 6.67 38.83
C ASN A 1000 19.32 5.89 39.93
N GLN A 1001 20.58 5.47 39.69
CA GLN A 1001 21.39 4.72 40.66
C GLN A 1001 22.08 5.62 41.69
N GLU A 1002 22.32 6.90 41.40
CA GLU A 1002 22.76 7.89 42.40
C GLU A 1002 21.59 8.21 43.35
N GLU A 1003 21.79 8.13 44.67
CA GLU A 1003 20.72 8.22 45.69
C GLU A 1003 19.91 9.53 45.58
N GLY A 1004 18.76 9.44 44.92
CA GLY A 1004 17.77 10.51 44.77
C GLY A 1004 17.28 10.54 43.33
N LYS A 1005 15.96 10.50 43.10
CA LYS A 1005 15.39 10.70 41.76
C LYS A 1005 15.81 12.09 41.24
N GLN A 1006 16.96 12.19 40.59
CA GLN A 1006 17.36 13.41 39.90
C GLN A 1006 16.31 13.68 38.83
N ASN A 1007 15.85 14.92 38.74
CA ASN A 1007 14.93 15.28 37.67
C ASN A 1007 15.71 15.31 36.35
N ILE A 1008 15.70 14.18 35.64
CA ILE A 1008 16.41 14.03 34.37
C ILE A 1008 15.86 15.08 33.38
N PRO A 1009 16.71 15.94 32.80
CA PRO A 1009 16.24 16.98 31.88
C PRO A 1009 15.56 16.40 30.64
N TRP A 1010 14.56 17.13 30.13
CA TRP A 1010 13.86 16.73 28.91
C TRP A 1010 14.80 16.55 27.72
N ASP A 1011 15.86 17.37 27.61
CA ASP A 1011 16.87 17.23 26.55
C ASP A 1011 17.53 15.85 26.52
N ILE A 1012 17.66 15.18 27.68
CA ILE A 1012 18.14 13.80 27.78
C ILE A 1012 17.03 12.80 27.46
N ARG A 1013 15.85 12.96 28.09
CA ARG A 1013 14.71 12.05 27.92
C ARG A 1013 14.23 11.93 26.48
N VAL A 1014 14.32 13.02 25.72
CA VAL A 1014 13.92 13.07 24.30
C VAL A 1014 15.09 13.19 23.34
N LEU A 1015 16.33 12.93 23.79
CA LEU A 1015 17.54 13.11 23.00
C LEU A 1015 17.46 12.43 21.63
N ALA A 1016 17.07 11.14 21.60
CA ALA A 1016 16.89 10.41 20.35
C ALA A 1016 15.91 11.09 19.40
N SER A 1017 14.79 11.62 19.92
CA SER A 1017 13.77 12.30 19.12
C SER A 1017 14.27 13.65 18.59
N CYS A 1018 15.02 14.39 19.41
CA CYS A 1018 15.68 15.63 18.99
C CYS A 1018 16.71 15.37 17.88
N ILE A 1019 17.53 14.31 17.98
CA ILE A 1019 18.47 13.93 16.92
C ILE A 1019 17.75 13.52 15.63
N ARG A 1020 16.68 12.73 15.73
CA ARG A 1020 15.90 12.27 14.56
C ARG A 1020 15.18 13.40 13.84
N GLU A 1021 14.60 14.32 14.59
CA GLU A 1021 13.80 15.44 14.04
C GLU A 1021 14.65 16.70 13.75
N GLY A 1022 15.89 16.74 14.23
CA GLY A 1022 16.85 17.82 14.00
C GLY A 1022 16.63 19.04 14.89
N PHE A 1023 16.52 18.83 16.21
CA PHE A 1023 16.43 19.88 17.22
C PHE A 1023 17.60 19.84 18.19
N ASP A 1024 18.18 21.00 18.45
CA ASP A 1024 19.23 21.26 19.44
C ASP A 1024 18.67 21.52 20.85
N TYR A 1025 17.34 21.56 20.99
CA TYR A 1025 16.66 21.84 22.24
C TYR A 1025 15.27 21.16 22.32
N SER A 1026 14.95 20.50 23.43
CA SER A 1026 13.67 19.78 23.59
C SER A 1026 12.45 20.68 23.49
N LEU A 1027 12.53 21.95 23.92
CA LEU A 1027 11.41 22.88 23.79
C LEU A 1027 11.04 23.16 22.32
N LYS A 1028 11.98 23.10 21.38
CA LYS A 1028 11.68 23.23 19.94
C LYS A 1028 10.88 22.02 19.43
N LEU A 1029 11.21 20.82 19.91
CA LEU A 1029 10.45 19.61 19.61
C LEU A 1029 9.01 19.72 20.14
N PHE A 1030 8.82 20.21 21.37
CA PHE A 1030 7.49 20.45 21.93
C PHE A 1030 6.74 21.57 21.21
N TYR A 1031 7.45 22.65 20.83
CA TYR A 1031 6.88 23.77 20.09
C TYR A 1031 6.36 23.36 18.71
N LYS A 1032 7.13 22.56 17.94
CA LYS A 1032 6.67 21.96 16.68
C LYS A 1032 5.35 21.22 16.87
N LYS A 1033 5.28 20.40 17.92
CA LYS A 1033 4.10 19.56 18.21
C LYS A 1033 2.88 20.41 18.59
N ASN A 1034 3.04 21.36 19.50
CA ASN A 1034 1.96 22.20 20.01
C ASN A 1034 1.38 23.11 18.93
N ASN A 1035 2.22 23.63 18.04
CA ASN A 1035 1.81 24.53 16.96
C ASN A 1035 1.51 23.82 15.63
N LYS A 1036 1.58 22.48 15.60
CA LYS A 1036 1.34 21.66 14.39
C LYS A 1036 2.22 22.06 13.20
N LEU A 1037 3.46 22.46 13.48
CA LEU A 1037 4.42 22.86 12.43
C LEU A 1037 4.88 21.66 11.62
N LEU A 1038 5.19 21.91 10.34
CA LEU A 1038 5.39 20.83 9.38
C LEU A 1038 6.86 20.41 9.29
N MET A 1039 7.80 21.36 9.23
CA MET A 1039 9.22 21.07 9.02
C MET A 1039 10.15 21.62 10.12
N ARG A 1040 11.39 21.13 10.11
CA ARG A 1040 12.41 21.41 11.12
C ARG A 1040 12.86 22.87 11.07
N VAL A 1041 13.28 23.36 9.91
CA VAL A 1041 13.84 24.73 9.79
C VAL A 1041 12.78 25.79 10.10
N GLU A 1042 11.54 25.59 9.63
CA GLU A 1042 10.39 26.43 9.99
C GLU A 1042 10.20 26.53 11.51
N THR A 1043 10.26 25.38 12.21
CA THR A 1043 10.16 25.33 13.67
C THR A 1043 11.27 26.14 14.33
N HIS A 1044 12.52 26.00 13.88
CA HIS A 1044 13.65 26.77 14.41
C HIS A 1044 13.45 28.27 14.22
N LEU A 1045 13.00 28.71 13.05
CA LEU A 1045 12.76 30.13 12.76
C LEU A 1045 11.64 30.71 13.65
N LEU A 1046 10.50 30.03 13.72
CA LEU A 1046 9.34 30.50 14.48
C LEU A 1046 9.63 30.52 15.99
N TYR A 1047 10.19 29.44 16.53
CA TYR A 1047 10.58 29.38 17.95
C TYR A 1047 11.57 30.48 18.30
N ASN A 1048 12.61 30.68 17.48
CA ASN A 1048 13.59 31.72 17.72
C ASN A 1048 13.01 33.13 17.59
N ASN A 1049 11.93 33.34 16.84
CA ASN A 1049 11.28 34.65 16.74
C ASN A 1049 10.34 34.92 17.92
N GLU A 1050 9.73 33.89 18.49
CA GLU A 1050 8.80 34.01 19.62
C GLU A 1050 9.51 34.12 20.97
N PHE A 1051 10.67 33.47 21.13
CA PHE A 1051 11.41 33.39 22.40
C PHE A 1051 12.77 34.12 22.40
N LYS A 1052 13.06 34.94 21.38
CA LYS A 1052 14.11 35.99 21.43
C LYS A 1052 13.54 37.28 21.97
#